data_AF-A0A661V9D0-F1
#
_entry.id   AF-A0A661V9D0-F1
#
_cell.length_a   1.000
_cell.length_b   1.000
_cell.length_c   1.000
_cell.angle_alpha   90.00
_cell.angle_beta   90.00
_cell.angle_gamma   90.00
#
_symmetry.space_group_name_H-M   'P 1'
#
loop_
_entity.id
_entity.type
_entity.pdbx_description
1 polymer ?
#
loop_
_entity_poly.entity_id
_entity_poly.type
_entity_poly.pdbx_seq_one_letter_code
_entity_poly.pdbx_strand_id
1 'polypeptide(L)'
;KTPMNLSGLNASTDTVTLNFTTWFTLGLGDSIYVEARNATSNWTAIDSRTGMNSTEWETWNLNLSQYISNATVYLRFRFVSDDDDDGWIYNGWYIDNISVYNDTGISIAPLSFDDCSGFTNWNRIMLETSKWHITDYDAHSENNSWYCGVESTPHYLNCMDDVLVTRQIDLTGYSGYQAMLMFWHMYDMSDGDDNCTVEISTDNSTWTELAKYTGSRNWVQEFINISDYIGQQVWIRFRFQSDYSDTDTGWFVDDVLVEIRNITETTFEDDFELYYASPGIPRFPPTGPLNEIGGDWTVTGNFTGQLWYGWDQYGTVVNGRALLEGYLYSGAQDEWLISPVIPDLPKFSNLTFRHRLGIDTADVSAGIYMKLDGGNWTLLRVLSDTGGSYVTEDVSLWDYHGHDIQLAFVWQTNGNCSYDDRWMIDWVNVSSFGFLRVCAPVYINATDLPDNECRVGTSAIYWRYVYEGTHYPGESGDGYSRGEIVYGNEIPGTPDWAIGEYWWRIPDNSQWDLDNRTGYISAEIHFYEDCIHELYYFAKDHVCHSSELHYERWYVDGTAPETVLGISWGDHPWIPKNPDGNIRVGIYNSSEWPAKHYASYWTGGENNIYSEVQDILNSDAEGRFDVQVVTTLNYSTIREFDVLVLPDNAIPDQWLDDVDAWFIEGRRIVAIDSAVCAIAYQGYLWEDSKGSNGEYTFWDYNSGYDNQRIVDSHPIVKDYTAGQVITSVSDDAQMYKDMLPPDAVVLSENASNTSNAYVVYRQLPQPGRGSIVVLGPFETLDSYY
;
A
#
# COMPACT_ATOMS: atom_id res chain seq x y z
N LYS A 1 19.86 0.72 -10.22
CA LYS A 1 19.77 0.07 -11.56
C LYS A 1 18.59 0.62 -12.38
N THR A 2 17.54 1.11 -11.74
CA THR A 2 16.52 1.95 -12.37
C THR A 2 17.06 3.37 -12.57
N PRO A 3 16.96 3.96 -13.77
CA PRO A 3 17.29 5.37 -13.96
C PRO A 3 16.22 6.25 -13.31
N MET A 4 16.64 7.37 -12.75
CA MET A 4 15.74 8.43 -12.30
C MET A 4 15.16 9.13 -13.53
N ASN A 5 13.84 9.36 -13.52
CA ASN A 5 13.17 10.15 -14.55
C ASN A 5 12.99 11.58 -14.04
N LEU A 6 13.70 12.53 -14.66
CA LEU A 6 13.59 13.96 -14.33
C LEU A 6 12.95 14.76 -15.49
N SER A 7 12.31 14.10 -16.46
CA SER A 7 11.75 14.80 -17.63
C SER A 7 10.50 15.61 -17.35
N GLY A 8 9.78 15.31 -16.27
CA GLY A 8 8.58 16.05 -15.85
C GLY A 8 8.87 17.35 -15.10
N LEU A 9 10.12 17.60 -14.71
CA LEU A 9 10.50 18.77 -13.93
C LEU A 9 10.84 19.97 -14.83
N ASN A 10 10.51 21.18 -14.36
CA ASN A 10 10.77 22.44 -15.03
C ASN A 10 12.16 22.99 -14.65
N ALA A 11 13.09 22.96 -15.61
CA ALA A 11 14.49 23.37 -15.41
C ALA A 11 14.70 24.84 -15.00
N SER A 12 13.66 25.69 -15.05
CA SER A 12 13.72 27.10 -14.67
C SER A 12 13.17 27.41 -13.28
N THR A 13 12.42 26.48 -12.67
CA THR A 13 11.73 26.69 -11.39
C THR A 13 11.98 25.58 -10.37
N ASP A 14 12.26 24.36 -10.83
CA ASP A 14 12.52 23.20 -9.99
C ASP A 14 14.02 22.99 -9.76
N THR A 15 14.34 22.38 -8.64
CA THR A 15 15.71 22.11 -8.20
C THR A 15 15.77 20.70 -7.65
N VAL A 16 16.73 19.91 -8.13
CA VAL A 16 16.92 18.52 -7.71
C VAL A 16 18.19 18.41 -6.88
N THR A 17 18.08 17.88 -5.67
CA THR A 17 19.19 17.71 -4.73
C THR A 17 19.38 16.24 -4.38
N LEU A 18 20.63 15.77 -4.44
CA LEU A 18 21.08 14.52 -3.84
C LEU A 18 21.64 14.83 -2.45
N ASN A 19 21.02 14.25 -1.43
CA ASN A 19 21.47 14.31 -0.05
C ASN A 19 21.92 12.92 0.41
N PHE A 20 23.05 12.84 1.12
CA PHE A 20 23.47 11.62 1.79
C PHE A 20 24.46 11.94 2.91
N THR A 21 24.60 11.03 3.87
CA THR A 21 25.65 11.09 4.90
C THR A 21 26.83 10.23 4.50
N THR A 22 28.04 10.69 4.81
CA THR A 22 29.25 9.98 4.44
C THR A 22 30.36 10.14 5.47
N TRP A 23 31.18 9.10 5.60
CA TRP A 23 32.43 9.14 6.32
C TRP A 23 33.50 8.47 5.47
N PHE A 24 34.68 9.08 5.34
CA PHE A 24 35.76 8.49 4.57
C PHE A 24 37.12 8.72 5.21
N THR A 25 38.00 7.76 5.03
CA THR A 25 39.43 7.90 5.25
C THR A 25 40.15 7.36 4.02
N LEU A 26 40.95 8.20 3.37
CA LEU A 26 41.54 7.94 2.07
C LEU A 26 43.07 8.07 2.16
N GLY A 27 43.79 7.12 1.53
CA GLY A 27 45.22 7.28 1.27
C GLY A 27 45.50 8.47 0.35
N LEU A 28 46.74 8.95 0.32
CA LEU A 28 47.10 10.21 -0.38
C LEU A 28 46.76 10.21 -1.89
N GLY A 29 46.71 9.06 -2.56
CA GLY A 29 46.26 8.93 -3.95
C GLY A 29 44.89 8.28 -4.15
N ASP A 30 44.23 7.82 -3.07
CA ASP A 30 42.86 7.30 -3.13
C ASP A 30 41.86 8.44 -3.36
N SER A 31 40.85 8.18 -4.19
CA SER A 31 39.84 9.15 -4.58
C SER A 31 38.42 8.58 -4.55
N ILE A 32 37.47 9.40 -4.10
CA ILE A 32 36.03 9.13 -4.17
C ILE A 32 35.37 10.11 -5.13
N TYR A 33 34.36 9.63 -5.86
CA TYR A 33 33.59 10.41 -6.82
C TYR A 33 32.10 10.12 -6.64
N VAL A 34 31.30 11.17 -6.63
CA VAL A 34 29.86 11.08 -6.88
C VAL A 34 29.63 11.52 -8.32
N GLU A 35 29.04 10.65 -9.13
CA GLU A 35 28.94 10.88 -10.57
C GLU A 35 27.50 10.67 -11.06
N ALA A 36 27.09 11.45 -12.05
CA ALA A 36 25.82 11.25 -12.74
C ALA A 36 26.00 11.29 -14.26
N ARG A 37 25.04 10.69 -14.97
CA ARG A 37 24.93 10.75 -16.44
C ARG A 37 23.48 10.70 -16.88
N ASN A 38 23.19 11.23 -18.06
CA ASN A 38 21.93 10.94 -18.76
C ASN A 38 22.11 9.75 -19.74
N ALA A 39 21.10 9.45 -20.55
CA ALA A 39 21.16 8.35 -21.53
C ALA A 39 22.26 8.50 -22.60
N THR A 40 22.67 9.73 -22.91
CA THR A 40 23.56 10.04 -24.05
C THR A 40 24.94 10.56 -23.64
N SER A 41 25.13 10.89 -22.35
CA SER A 41 26.37 11.46 -21.81
C SER A 41 27.27 10.41 -21.15
N ASN A 42 28.57 10.70 -21.13
CA ASN A 42 29.49 10.01 -20.24
C ASN A 42 29.24 10.40 -18.77
N TRP A 43 29.71 9.56 -17.85
CA TRP A 43 29.71 9.86 -16.42
C TRP A 43 30.48 11.15 -16.15
N THR A 44 29.85 12.06 -15.40
CA THR A 44 30.42 13.34 -15.00
C THR A 44 30.43 13.41 -13.48
N ALA A 45 31.55 13.82 -12.89
CA ALA A 45 31.65 14.01 -11.45
C ALA A 45 30.85 15.24 -11.01
N ILE A 46 29.93 15.01 -10.08
CA ILE A 46 29.17 16.04 -9.37
C ILE A 46 30.01 16.55 -8.20
N ASP A 47 30.72 15.65 -7.51
CA ASP A 47 31.72 16.00 -6.51
C ASP A 47 32.80 14.90 -6.40
N SER A 48 33.97 15.24 -5.86
CA SER A 48 35.07 14.31 -5.63
C SER A 48 36.02 14.75 -4.50
N ARG A 49 36.63 13.77 -3.81
CA ARG A 49 37.67 13.99 -2.79
C ARG A 49 38.85 13.07 -3.05
N THR A 50 40.06 13.54 -2.78
CA THR A 50 41.31 12.79 -2.94
C THR A 50 42.23 13.06 -1.76
N GLY A 51 42.80 12.01 -1.15
CA GLY A 51 43.79 12.15 -0.08
C GLY A 51 43.30 12.93 1.15
N MET A 52 42.01 12.80 1.47
CA MET A 52 41.36 13.50 2.57
C MET A 52 40.66 12.53 3.51
N ASN A 53 40.55 12.92 4.78
CA ASN A 53 39.86 12.17 5.82
C ASN A 53 38.78 13.04 6.46
N SER A 54 37.61 12.45 6.68
CA SER A 54 36.57 13.03 7.52
C SER A 54 36.92 12.86 9.00
N THR A 55 36.63 13.86 9.82
CA THR A 55 36.79 13.77 11.28
C THR A 55 35.58 13.10 11.96
N GLU A 56 34.41 13.16 11.33
CA GLU A 56 33.13 12.59 11.75
C GLU A 56 32.23 12.37 10.51
N TRP A 57 31.10 11.69 10.66
CA TRP A 57 30.10 11.59 9.59
C TRP A 57 29.63 12.99 9.17
N GLU A 58 29.66 13.26 7.87
CA GLU A 58 29.24 14.55 7.30
C GLU A 58 28.13 14.37 6.26
N THR A 59 27.25 15.37 6.13
CA THR A 59 26.16 15.38 5.14
C THR A 59 26.59 16.12 3.88
N TRP A 60 26.45 15.46 2.73
CA TRP A 60 26.70 16.06 1.42
C TRP A 60 25.38 16.39 0.73
N ASN A 61 25.28 17.61 0.22
CA ASN A 61 24.13 18.13 -0.54
C ASN A 61 24.60 18.54 -1.94
N LEU A 62 24.28 17.71 -2.94
CA LEU A 62 24.80 17.85 -4.30
C LEU A 62 23.67 18.20 -5.27
N ASN A 63 23.89 19.23 -6.09
CA ASN A 63 22.90 19.72 -7.04
C ASN A 63 22.88 18.85 -8.32
N LEU A 64 21.72 18.25 -8.61
CA LEU A 64 21.44 17.46 -9.80
C LEU A 64 20.54 18.17 -10.82
N SER A 65 20.18 19.44 -10.60
CA SER A 65 19.22 20.20 -11.43
C SER A 65 19.65 20.31 -12.90
N GLN A 66 20.95 20.17 -13.20
CA GLN A 66 21.44 20.13 -14.58
C GLN A 66 20.93 18.93 -15.40
N TYR A 67 20.40 17.90 -14.73
CA TYR A 67 19.84 16.70 -15.36
C TYR A 67 18.31 16.75 -15.50
N ILE A 68 17.66 17.84 -15.08
CA ILE A 68 16.24 18.09 -15.35
C ILE A 68 15.98 18.00 -16.86
N SER A 69 14.76 17.59 -17.23
CA SER A 69 14.33 17.32 -18.62
C SER A 69 14.89 16.03 -19.24
N ASN A 70 15.60 15.19 -18.48
CA ASN A 70 16.08 13.88 -18.95
C ASN A 70 15.25 12.73 -18.35
N ALA A 71 14.67 11.89 -19.21
CA ALA A 71 13.88 10.71 -18.79
C ALA A 71 14.72 9.57 -18.21
N THR A 72 16.04 9.64 -18.37
CA THR A 72 16.97 8.60 -17.92
C THR A 72 18.20 9.26 -17.32
N VAL A 73 18.29 9.29 -16.00
CA VAL A 73 19.43 9.79 -15.23
C VAL A 73 19.96 8.68 -14.33
N TYR A 74 21.26 8.41 -14.40
CA TYR A 74 21.92 7.43 -13.53
C TYR A 74 22.85 8.15 -12.56
N LEU A 75 22.88 7.66 -11.33
CA LEU A 75 23.82 8.08 -10.30
C LEU A 75 24.76 6.92 -9.94
N ARG A 76 26.01 7.22 -9.57
CA ARG A 76 26.92 6.23 -8.98
C ARG A 76 27.89 6.89 -8.01
N PHE A 77 28.33 6.07 -7.06
CA PHE A 77 29.43 6.34 -6.15
C PHE A 77 30.63 5.49 -6.62
N ARG A 78 31.77 6.12 -6.84
CA ARG A 78 32.98 5.44 -7.35
C ARG A 78 34.17 5.73 -6.46
N PHE A 79 34.71 4.69 -5.84
CA PHE A 79 36.00 4.72 -5.16
C PHE A 79 37.10 4.26 -6.14
N VAL A 80 38.25 4.93 -6.11
CA VAL A 80 39.45 4.61 -6.90
C VAL A 80 40.62 4.61 -5.95
N SER A 81 41.26 3.45 -5.79
CA SER A 81 42.52 3.36 -5.08
C SER A 81 43.70 3.48 -6.04
N ASP A 82 44.82 4.02 -5.55
CA ASP A 82 46.10 4.01 -6.26
C ASP A 82 46.92 2.73 -6.02
N ASP A 83 46.38 1.80 -5.21
CA ASP A 83 47.00 0.54 -4.79
C ASP A 83 48.37 0.73 -4.09
N ASP A 84 48.64 1.90 -3.49
CA ASP A 84 49.89 2.17 -2.78
C ASP A 84 49.87 1.50 -1.38
N ASP A 85 50.89 0.70 -1.09
CA ASP A 85 51.05 0.00 0.19
C ASP A 85 51.96 0.85 1.11
N ASP A 86 51.44 2.00 1.52
CA ASP A 86 52.15 2.97 2.38
C ASP A 86 52.29 2.50 3.86
N GLY A 87 51.77 1.31 4.17
CA GLY A 87 51.80 0.69 5.49
C GLY A 87 50.69 1.14 6.45
N TRP A 88 49.75 1.96 6.00
CA TRP A 88 48.57 2.37 6.77
C TRP A 88 47.29 1.73 6.21
N ILE A 89 46.40 1.30 7.10
CA ILE A 89 45.08 0.80 6.72
C ILE A 89 44.09 1.96 6.83
N TYR A 90 43.59 2.45 5.71
CA TYR A 90 42.49 3.42 5.66
C TYR A 90 41.16 2.65 5.52
N ASN A 91 40.13 3.09 6.25
CA ASN A 91 38.83 2.42 6.30
C ASN A 91 37.97 2.65 5.02
N GLY A 92 38.48 3.36 4.02
CA GLY A 92 37.77 3.57 2.75
C GLY A 92 36.63 4.56 2.87
N TRP A 93 35.52 4.28 2.19
CA TRP A 93 34.38 5.21 2.04
C TRP A 93 33.07 4.55 2.46
N TYR A 94 32.41 5.16 3.44
CA TYR A 94 31.10 4.80 3.93
C TYR A 94 30.08 5.83 3.47
N ILE A 95 28.91 5.35 3.05
CA ILE A 95 27.84 6.14 2.47
C ILE A 95 26.55 5.62 3.06
N ASP A 96 25.68 6.53 3.50
CA ASP A 96 24.42 6.19 4.13
C ASP A 96 23.38 7.31 3.91
N ASN A 97 22.11 7.07 4.22
CA ASN A 97 21.00 8.04 4.13
C ASN A 97 20.84 8.70 2.75
N ILE A 98 20.98 7.93 1.66
CA ILE A 98 20.96 8.47 0.29
C ILE A 98 19.53 8.81 -0.13
N SER A 99 19.28 10.09 -0.41
CA SER A 99 17.99 10.63 -0.85
C SER A 99 18.19 11.53 -2.08
N VAL A 100 17.28 11.45 -3.05
CA VAL A 100 17.19 12.42 -4.16
C VAL A 100 15.80 13.02 -4.11
N TYR A 101 15.72 14.35 -4.04
CA TYR A 101 14.45 15.07 -3.92
C TYR A 101 14.42 16.33 -4.79
N ASN A 102 13.21 16.80 -5.07
CA ASN A 102 12.94 18.04 -5.79
C ASN A 102 12.34 19.06 -4.80
N ASP A 103 12.68 20.33 -4.93
CA ASP A 103 12.17 21.40 -4.05
C ASP A 103 10.64 21.65 -4.20
N THR A 104 9.98 21.04 -5.18
CA THR A 104 8.50 21.03 -5.34
C THR A 104 7.81 19.71 -4.94
N GLY A 105 8.55 18.70 -4.46
CA GLY A 105 7.98 17.41 -4.05
C GLY A 105 8.58 16.94 -2.73
N ILE A 106 7.77 16.92 -1.67
CA ILE A 106 8.14 16.40 -0.35
C ILE A 106 8.60 14.96 -0.49
N SER A 107 9.89 14.74 -0.31
CA SER A 107 10.50 13.46 -0.01
C SER A 107 11.12 13.62 1.37
N ILE A 108 10.34 13.29 2.40
CA ILE A 108 10.93 12.84 3.66
C ILE A 108 11.24 11.37 3.38
N ALA A 109 12.52 10.99 3.43
CA ALA A 109 12.84 9.58 3.64
C ALA A 109 11.97 9.12 4.82
N PRO A 110 11.28 7.96 4.76
CA PRO A 110 10.53 7.48 5.91
C PRO A 110 11.47 7.55 7.10
N LEU A 111 11.09 8.34 8.11
CA LEU A 111 11.73 8.27 9.41
C LEU A 111 11.26 6.94 10.01
N SER A 112 11.67 5.80 9.42
CA SER A 112 11.53 4.50 10.06
C SER A 112 12.55 4.48 11.17
N PHE A 113 12.08 4.46 12.41
CA PHE A 113 12.97 4.51 13.57
C PHE A 113 13.58 3.15 13.94
N ASP A 114 13.40 2.11 13.09
CA ASP A 114 13.80 0.72 13.31
C ASP A 114 14.87 0.18 12.35
N ASP A 115 15.89 0.97 12.03
CA ASP A 115 17.08 0.36 11.44
C ASP A 115 17.82 -0.50 12.50
N CYS A 116 17.65 -1.82 12.38
CA CYS A 116 18.35 -2.89 13.09
C CYS A 116 19.88 -2.86 12.93
N SER A 117 20.48 -1.85 12.27
CA SER A 117 21.93 -1.68 12.10
C SER A 117 22.71 -1.07 13.28
N GLY A 118 22.10 -1.02 14.47
CA GLY A 118 22.82 -0.85 15.73
C GLY A 118 22.91 0.61 16.22
N PHE A 119 22.09 0.92 17.23
CA PHE A 119 22.30 1.98 18.22
C PHE A 119 22.49 3.44 17.77
N THR A 120 22.37 3.80 16.47
CA THR A 120 22.74 5.14 15.97
C THR A 120 21.60 6.18 15.95
N ASN A 121 20.32 5.78 16.08
CA ASN A 121 19.18 6.67 15.80
C ASN A 121 18.36 7.17 17.01
N TRP A 122 18.68 6.76 18.25
CA TRP A 122 17.94 7.14 19.47
C TRP A 122 18.83 7.80 20.53
N ASN A 123 18.40 8.96 21.05
CA ASN A 123 19.09 9.63 22.16
C ASN A 123 18.65 9.03 23.50
N ARG A 124 19.50 8.19 24.07
CA ARG A 124 19.28 7.56 25.36
C ARG A 124 19.33 8.57 26.52
N ILE A 125 18.18 9.01 26.99
CA ILE A 125 18.02 9.53 28.36
C ILE A 125 17.43 8.39 29.21
N MET A 126 18.19 7.32 29.37
CA MET A 126 17.76 6.15 30.13
C MET A 126 18.34 6.24 31.54
N LEU A 127 17.55 5.92 32.57
CA LEU A 127 18.12 5.61 33.88
C LEU A 127 19.08 4.43 33.74
N GLU A 128 20.15 4.34 34.55
CA GLU A 128 21.04 3.15 34.54
C GLU A 128 20.29 1.85 34.83
N THR A 129 19.10 1.96 35.42
CA THR A 129 18.18 0.88 35.76
C THR A 129 17.14 0.59 34.67
N SER A 130 17.14 1.34 33.57
CA SER A 130 16.11 1.28 32.53
C SER A 130 15.89 -0.14 32.01
N LYS A 131 14.63 -0.44 31.69
CA LYS A 131 14.21 -1.72 31.13
C LYS A 131 13.78 -1.65 29.67
N TRP A 132 13.85 -0.48 29.03
CA TRP A 132 13.80 -0.39 27.58
C TRP A 132 15.04 -0.98 26.90
N HIS A 133 14.84 -1.95 26.02
CA HIS A 133 15.85 -2.58 25.18
C HIS A 133 15.21 -3.17 23.92
N ILE A 134 16.03 -3.56 22.95
CA ILE A 134 15.55 -4.30 21.78
C ILE A 134 15.41 -5.77 22.20
N THR A 135 14.28 -6.37 21.87
CA THR A 135 13.97 -7.77 22.17
C THR A 135 13.60 -8.52 20.89
N ASP A 136 13.81 -9.83 20.87
CA ASP A 136 13.24 -10.77 19.91
C ASP A 136 12.06 -11.58 20.51
N TYR A 137 11.58 -11.18 21.71
CA TYR A 137 10.51 -11.85 22.44
C TYR A 137 9.15 -11.72 21.75
N ASP A 138 8.83 -10.52 21.27
CA ASP A 138 7.66 -10.24 20.46
C ASP A 138 7.91 -8.98 19.62
N ALA A 139 7.38 -8.93 18.39
CA ALA A 139 7.57 -7.83 17.47
C ALA A 139 6.40 -7.76 16.48
N HIS A 140 6.12 -6.55 15.98
CA HIS A 140 5.16 -6.36 14.90
C HIS A 140 5.83 -6.50 13.53
N SER A 141 7.03 -5.94 13.34
CA SER A 141 7.80 -6.06 12.09
C SER A 141 9.15 -6.77 12.30
N GLU A 142 9.59 -7.51 11.28
CA GLU A 142 10.82 -8.33 11.32
C GLU A 142 10.88 -9.30 12.53
N ASN A 143 12.03 -9.32 13.24
CA ASN A 143 12.31 -10.21 14.37
C ASN A 143 12.53 -9.44 15.68
N ASN A 144 12.41 -8.11 15.72
CA ASN A 144 12.74 -7.35 16.93
C ASN A 144 11.80 -6.16 17.16
N SER A 145 11.56 -5.80 18.42
CA SER A 145 10.87 -4.56 18.81
C SER A 145 11.53 -3.90 20.03
N TRP A 146 11.10 -2.68 20.39
CA TRP A 146 11.46 -2.08 21.67
C TRP A 146 10.60 -2.61 22.79
N TYR A 147 11.21 -3.14 23.84
CA TYR A 147 10.53 -3.72 24.98
C TYR A 147 10.96 -3.06 26.29
N CYS A 148 9.98 -2.68 27.11
CA CYS A 148 10.16 -2.25 28.49
C CYS A 148 9.77 -3.36 29.47
N GLY A 149 10.75 -4.19 29.85
CA GLY A 149 10.60 -5.23 30.87
C GLY A 149 11.87 -6.07 31.05
N VAL A 150 11.76 -7.29 31.59
CA VAL A 150 12.91 -8.13 31.93
C VAL A 150 12.90 -9.44 31.15
N GLU A 151 13.83 -9.63 30.21
CA GLU A 151 13.92 -10.85 29.37
C GLU A 151 13.91 -12.16 30.17
N SER A 152 14.69 -12.23 31.26
CA SER A 152 14.83 -13.48 32.02
C SER A 152 13.58 -13.88 32.81
N THR A 153 12.65 -12.94 32.98
CA THR A 153 11.41 -13.09 33.73
C THR A 153 10.44 -12.09 33.10
N PRO A 154 9.69 -12.45 32.04
CA PRO A 154 9.05 -11.54 31.08
C PRO A 154 7.93 -10.74 31.74
N HIS A 155 8.34 -9.85 32.62
CA HIS A 155 7.57 -9.00 33.47
C HIS A 155 8.38 -7.72 33.70
N TYR A 156 7.69 -6.59 33.80
CA TYR A 156 8.32 -5.37 34.28
C TYR A 156 8.64 -5.43 35.79
N LEU A 157 9.38 -4.43 36.30
CA LEU A 157 9.64 -4.31 37.74
C LEU A 157 8.60 -3.39 38.40
N ASN A 158 8.38 -3.55 39.70
CA ASN A 158 7.62 -2.58 40.50
C ASN A 158 8.38 -1.25 40.62
N CYS A 159 7.64 -0.16 40.75
CA CYS A 159 8.10 1.21 41.01
C CYS A 159 9.00 1.73 39.88
N MET A 160 8.72 1.36 38.63
CA MET A 160 9.44 1.85 37.47
C MET A 160 8.90 3.21 37.01
N ASP A 161 9.81 3.98 36.42
CA ASP A 161 9.53 5.22 35.71
C ASP A 161 10.60 5.36 34.63
N ASP A 162 10.41 4.61 33.54
CA ASP A 162 11.38 4.46 32.46
C ASP A 162 10.87 5.13 31.18
N VAL A 163 11.76 5.79 30.45
CA VAL A 163 11.43 6.52 29.22
C VAL A 163 12.30 6.06 28.06
N LEU A 164 11.72 5.97 26.87
CA LEU A 164 12.40 5.83 25.58
C LEU A 164 12.13 7.09 24.76
N VAL A 165 13.17 7.84 24.37
CA VAL A 165 13.03 9.16 23.74
C VAL A 165 13.62 9.17 22.33
N THR A 166 12.85 9.63 21.34
CA THR A 166 13.32 9.76 19.95
C THR A 166 14.48 10.74 19.84
N ARG A 167 15.18 10.72 18.69
CA ARG A 167 15.94 11.90 18.27
C ARG A 167 15.01 13.09 18.04
N GLN A 168 15.61 14.27 17.91
CA GLN A 168 14.87 15.46 17.50
C GLN A 168 14.29 15.26 16.09
N ILE A 169 13.01 15.59 15.95
CA ILE A 169 12.25 15.58 14.70
C ILE A 169 12.07 17.03 14.29
N ASP A 170 12.58 17.41 13.13
CA ASP A 170 12.47 18.78 12.63
C ASP A 170 11.21 18.93 11.78
N LEU A 171 10.21 19.64 12.29
CA LEU A 171 8.96 19.93 11.59
C LEU A 171 8.91 21.38 11.06
N THR A 172 10.01 22.13 11.12
CA THR A 172 10.03 23.57 10.82
C THR A 172 9.75 23.89 9.35
N GLY A 173 10.02 22.96 8.43
CA GLY A 173 9.86 23.14 6.98
C GLY A 173 8.46 22.87 6.42
N TYR A 174 7.49 22.43 7.24
CA TYR A 174 6.22 21.87 6.77
C TYR A 174 5.01 22.79 7.01
N SER A 175 5.20 24.11 6.97
CA SER A 175 4.09 25.07 7.11
C SER A 175 3.01 24.82 6.05
N GLY A 176 1.76 24.62 6.46
CA GLY A 176 0.63 24.32 5.56
C GLY A 176 0.33 22.83 5.36
N TYR A 177 1.09 21.95 6.01
CA TYR A 177 0.88 20.50 6.01
C TYR A 177 0.33 20.02 7.36
N GLN A 178 -0.09 18.76 7.41
CA GLN A 178 -0.43 18.06 8.66
C GLN A 178 0.65 17.05 9.03
N ALA A 179 0.80 16.77 10.33
CA ALA A 179 1.73 15.78 10.86
C ALA A 179 1.00 14.73 11.71
N MET A 180 1.31 13.46 11.47
CA MET A 180 0.74 12.31 12.18
C MET A 180 1.88 11.46 12.74
N LEU A 181 1.89 11.22 14.05
CA LEU A 181 2.72 10.19 14.68
C LEU A 181 1.99 8.85 14.57
N MET A 182 2.70 7.83 14.13
CA MET A 182 2.21 6.47 13.98
C MET A 182 3.19 5.52 14.63
N PHE A 183 2.72 4.47 15.29
CA PHE A 183 3.57 3.41 15.81
C PHE A 183 2.72 2.18 16.12
N TRP A 184 3.33 1.01 16.07
CA TRP A 184 2.74 -0.22 16.59
C TRP A 184 3.11 -0.39 18.05
N HIS A 185 2.17 -0.87 18.86
CA HIS A 185 2.47 -1.25 20.22
C HIS A 185 1.61 -2.40 20.73
N MET A 186 2.15 -3.13 21.70
CA MET A 186 1.46 -4.16 22.47
C MET A 186 1.81 -3.96 23.93
N TYR A 187 0.85 -4.07 24.82
CA TYR A 187 1.10 -3.83 26.24
C TYR A 187 0.26 -4.73 27.12
N ASP A 188 0.81 -5.08 28.27
CA ASP A 188 0.18 -5.91 29.28
C ASP A 188 0.65 -5.43 30.65
N MET A 189 -0.25 -4.80 31.39
CA MET A 189 0.00 -4.18 32.69
C MET A 189 -1.25 -4.20 33.57
N SER A 190 -1.06 -4.00 34.88
CA SER A 190 -2.17 -3.89 35.84
C SER A 190 -3.14 -2.77 35.44
N ASP A 191 -4.43 -3.11 35.34
CA ASP A 191 -5.47 -2.18 34.87
C ASP A 191 -5.73 -1.06 35.89
N GLY A 192 -5.42 0.18 35.50
CA GLY A 192 -5.70 1.41 36.25
C GLY A 192 -4.62 1.85 37.24
N ASP A 193 -3.64 0.99 37.54
CA ASP A 193 -2.54 1.28 38.47
C ASP A 193 -1.23 1.60 37.73
N ASP A 194 -0.94 0.87 36.65
CA ASP A 194 0.26 1.06 35.81
C ASP A 194 -0.10 1.76 34.50
N ASN A 195 0.85 2.48 33.88
CA ASN A 195 0.56 3.18 32.63
C ASN A 195 1.72 3.26 31.63
N CYS A 196 1.31 3.26 30.36
CA CYS A 196 2.13 3.63 29.20
C CYS A 196 1.67 4.99 28.70
N THR A 197 2.57 5.96 28.62
CA THR A 197 2.25 7.33 28.19
C THR A 197 3.12 7.72 27.01
N VAL A 198 2.51 8.31 25.98
CA VAL A 198 3.21 8.93 24.84
C VAL A 198 3.19 10.42 25.03
N GLU A 199 4.35 11.06 24.95
CA GLU A 199 4.48 12.48 25.24
C GLU A 199 5.34 13.17 24.17
N ILE A 200 5.10 14.46 23.94
CA ILE A 200 5.85 15.30 23.01
C ILE A 200 6.48 16.49 23.72
N SER A 201 7.66 16.90 23.25
CA SER A 201 8.37 18.07 23.76
C SER A 201 8.88 18.95 22.62
N THR A 202 8.89 20.25 22.82
CA THR A 202 9.48 21.25 21.90
C THR A 202 10.83 21.80 22.38
N ASP A 203 11.26 21.40 23.58
CA ASP A 203 12.50 21.85 24.22
C ASP A 203 13.32 20.72 24.88
N ASN A 204 12.88 19.46 24.71
CA ASN A 204 13.43 18.25 25.31
C ASN A 204 13.50 18.27 26.86
N SER A 205 12.66 19.07 27.50
CA SER A 205 12.65 19.24 28.97
C SER A 205 11.24 19.29 29.56
N THR A 206 10.31 19.97 28.87
CA THR A 206 8.89 20.03 29.19
C THR A 206 8.12 19.14 28.25
N TRP A 207 7.24 18.31 28.79
CA TRP A 207 6.58 17.23 28.05
C TRP A 207 5.07 17.36 28.20
N THR A 208 4.38 17.25 27.07
CA THR A 208 2.92 17.26 26.95
C THR A 208 2.45 15.84 26.64
N GLU A 209 1.49 15.34 27.42
CA GLU A 209 0.86 14.04 27.16
C GLU A 209 0.04 14.09 25.87
N LEU A 210 0.34 13.14 24.97
CA LEU A 210 -0.40 12.92 23.73
C LEU A 210 -1.42 11.78 23.88
N ALA A 211 -1.03 10.70 24.55
CA ALA A 211 -1.88 9.54 24.79
C ALA A 211 -1.43 8.76 26.03
N LYS A 212 -2.37 8.01 26.62
CA LYS A 212 -2.14 7.19 27.81
C LYS A 212 -2.92 5.87 27.72
N TYR A 213 -2.27 4.78 28.09
CA TYR A 213 -2.81 3.42 28.03
C TYR A 213 -2.61 2.69 29.36
N THR A 214 -3.56 1.81 29.70
CA THR A 214 -3.55 0.93 30.89
C THR A 214 -4.16 -0.43 30.53
N GLY A 215 -3.95 -1.45 31.36
CA GLY A 215 -4.50 -2.79 31.14
C GLY A 215 -3.72 -3.59 30.08
N SER A 216 -4.43 -4.42 29.30
CA SER A 216 -3.81 -5.32 28.33
C SER A 216 -4.37 -5.14 26.91
N ARG A 217 -3.51 -5.09 25.90
CA ARG A 217 -3.87 -4.99 24.48
C ARG A 217 -2.81 -5.68 23.61
N ASN A 218 -3.26 -6.58 22.74
CA ASN A 218 -2.41 -7.14 21.67
C ASN A 218 -1.97 -6.06 20.67
N TRP A 219 -0.98 -6.37 19.83
CA TRP A 219 -0.45 -5.47 18.81
C TRP A 219 -1.55 -4.68 18.08
N VAL A 220 -1.43 -3.36 18.15
CA VAL A 220 -2.32 -2.41 17.49
C VAL A 220 -1.48 -1.23 17.01
N GLN A 221 -1.87 -0.64 15.88
CA GLN A 221 -1.27 0.59 15.39
C GLN A 221 -1.99 1.79 16.01
N GLU A 222 -1.20 2.71 16.56
CA GLU A 222 -1.66 3.99 17.08
C GLU A 222 -1.42 5.10 16.06
N PHE A 223 -2.35 6.07 16.02
CA PHE A 223 -2.28 7.27 15.20
C PHE A 223 -2.55 8.49 16.08
N ILE A 224 -1.58 9.40 16.16
CA ILE A 224 -1.68 10.61 16.99
C ILE A 224 -1.40 11.84 16.13
N ASN A 225 -2.39 12.72 16.02
CA ASN A 225 -2.23 13.99 15.32
C ASN A 225 -1.25 14.90 16.09
N ILE A 226 -0.16 15.30 15.44
CA ILE A 226 0.85 16.22 15.99
C ILE A 226 1.00 17.47 15.11
N SER A 227 -0.04 17.81 14.33
CA SER A 227 -0.02 18.94 13.39
C SER A 227 0.19 20.30 14.08
N ASP A 228 -0.22 20.45 15.34
CA ASP A 228 0.03 21.68 16.12
C ASP A 228 1.52 21.97 16.34
N TYR A 229 2.37 20.97 16.11
CA TYR A 229 3.82 21.07 16.24
C TYR A 229 4.54 21.32 14.91
N ILE A 230 3.79 21.42 13.80
CA ILE A 230 4.30 21.92 12.52
C ILE A 230 4.94 23.30 12.73
N GLY A 231 6.09 23.52 12.11
CA GLY A 231 6.86 24.75 12.31
C GLY A 231 7.82 24.70 13.51
N GLN A 232 7.90 23.59 14.23
CA GLN A 232 8.73 23.43 15.44
C GLN A 232 9.69 22.24 15.31
N GLN A 233 10.69 22.16 16.20
CA GLN A 233 11.48 20.95 16.39
C GLN A 233 10.95 20.23 17.62
N VAL A 234 10.70 18.92 17.52
CA VAL A 234 10.05 18.14 18.57
C VAL A 234 10.79 16.86 18.93
N TRP A 235 10.46 16.29 20.09
CA TRP A 235 10.86 14.96 20.53
C TRP A 235 9.62 14.20 20.97
N ILE A 236 9.57 12.91 20.70
CA ILE A 236 8.55 12.00 21.23
C ILE A 236 9.20 11.12 22.29
N ARG A 237 8.47 10.83 23.37
CA ARG A 237 8.89 9.80 24.34
C ARG A 237 7.77 8.83 24.66
N PHE A 238 8.17 7.59 24.85
CA PHE A 238 7.37 6.48 25.36
C PHE A 238 7.77 6.26 26.82
N ARG A 239 6.86 6.54 27.76
CA ARG A 239 7.10 6.45 29.20
C ARG A 239 6.30 5.30 29.80
N PHE A 240 6.99 4.41 30.51
CA PHE A 240 6.39 3.30 31.25
C PHE A 240 6.49 3.58 32.76
N GLN A 241 5.37 3.50 33.46
CA GLN A 241 5.33 3.68 34.92
C GLN A 241 4.60 2.53 35.60
N SER A 242 5.18 2.00 36.67
CA SER A 242 4.55 0.97 37.50
C SER A 242 4.52 1.32 38.98
N ASP A 243 3.56 0.74 39.70
CA ASP A 243 3.35 0.96 41.14
C ASP A 243 4.13 -0.02 42.04
N TYR A 244 3.76 -0.21 43.31
CA TYR A 244 4.51 -1.04 44.25
C TYR A 244 4.16 -2.55 44.22
N SER A 245 3.16 -2.98 43.46
CA SER A 245 2.64 -4.36 43.47
C SER A 245 2.14 -4.81 42.10
N ASP A 246 2.19 -6.13 41.87
CA ASP A 246 1.74 -6.77 40.63
C ASP A 246 2.58 -6.36 39.40
N THR A 247 2.91 -7.35 38.57
CA THR A 247 3.72 -7.15 37.37
C THR A 247 3.19 -8.06 36.30
N ASP A 248 3.08 -7.55 35.07
CA ASP A 248 2.71 -8.26 33.86
C ASP A 248 3.79 -8.04 32.79
N THR A 249 3.51 -8.41 31.54
CA THR A 249 4.54 -8.55 30.50
C THR A 249 5.29 -7.25 30.21
N GLY A 250 4.62 -6.08 30.23
CA GLY A 250 5.24 -4.77 29.98
C GLY A 250 4.77 -4.14 28.68
N TRP A 251 5.63 -3.35 28.04
CA TRP A 251 5.27 -2.58 26.85
C TRP A 251 6.24 -2.81 25.70
N PHE A 252 5.70 -3.20 24.57
CA PHE A 252 6.38 -3.33 23.29
C PHE A 252 5.97 -2.18 22.37
N VAL A 253 6.94 -1.56 21.69
CA VAL A 253 6.76 -0.48 20.71
C VAL A 253 7.57 -0.81 19.47
N ASP A 254 6.98 -0.63 18.32
CA ASP A 254 7.56 -1.00 17.03
C ASP A 254 7.07 -0.05 15.93
N ASP A 255 7.75 -0.04 14.78
CA ASP A 255 7.34 0.66 13.56
C ASP A 255 6.95 2.14 13.78
N VAL A 256 7.75 2.85 14.58
CA VAL A 256 7.48 4.27 14.84
C VAL A 256 7.72 5.06 13.55
N LEU A 257 6.81 5.97 13.23
CA LEU A 257 6.82 6.82 12.04
C LEU A 257 6.19 8.18 12.34
N VAL A 258 6.77 9.25 11.79
CA VAL A 258 6.05 10.54 11.65
C VAL A 258 5.80 10.79 10.18
N GLU A 259 4.53 10.84 9.80
CA GLU A 259 4.06 11.12 8.45
C GLU A 259 3.66 12.59 8.31
N ILE A 260 4.13 13.25 7.25
CA ILE A 260 3.68 14.59 6.86
C ILE A 260 2.75 14.48 5.65
N ARG A 261 1.54 15.00 5.77
CA ARG A 261 0.50 14.91 4.74
C ARG A 261 0.21 16.27 4.13
N ASN A 262 0.12 16.30 2.81
CA ASN A 262 -0.49 17.39 2.07
C ASN A 262 -1.99 17.12 1.97
N ILE A 263 -2.75 17.47 3.01
CA ILE A 263 -4.21 17.36 2.93
C ILE A 263 -4.73 18.65 2.32
N THR A 264 -4.83 18.68 0.99
CA THR A 264 -5.72 19.64 0.32
C THR A 264 -7.07 18.96 0.18
N GLU A 265 -8.05 19.39 0.98
CA GLU A 265 -9.43 18.88 1.00
C GLU A 265 -10.04 18.80 -0.41
N THR A 266 -9.67 19.73 -1.29
CA THR A 266 -10.03 19.77 -2.72
C THR A 266 -8.77 19.86 -3.60
N THR A 267 -8.60 18.91 -4.52
CA THR A 267 -7.57 18.95 -5.58
C THR A 267 -8.09 19.66 -6.84
N PHE A 268 -9.39 19.55 -7.11
CA PHE A 268 -10.09 20.24 -8.19
C PHE A 268 -11.60 20.26 -7.92
N GLU A 269 -12.28 21.40 -8.05
CA GLU A 269 -13.75 21.49 -7.97
C GLU A 269 -14.34 22.46 -9.01
N ASP A 270 -15.57 22.20 -9.45
CA ASP A 270 -16.36 23.11 -10.28
C ASP A 270 -17.87 22.81 -10.16
N ASP A 271 -18.65 23.85 -9.84
CA ASP A 271 -20.13 23.84 -9.75
C ASP A 271 -20.80 24.48 -10.98
N PHE A 272 -20.02 24.78 -12.02
CA PHE A 272 -20.48 25.35 -13.30
C PHE A 272 -21.29 26.64 -13.18
N GLU A 273 -21.02 27.48 -12.18
CA GLU A 273 -21.75 28.72 -11.96
C GLU A 273 -21.42 29.83 -12.98
N LEU A 274 -22.44 30.59 -13.41
CA LEU A 274 -22.29 31.69 -14.39
C LEU A 274 -21.74 32.96 -13.72
N TYR A 275 -20.58 33.47 -14.17
CA TYR A 275 -19.98 34.69 -13.60
C TYR A 275 -20.53 35.99 -14.20
N TYR A 276 -20.92 36.95 -13.34
CA TYR A 276 -21.32 38.31 -13.72
C TYR A 276 -20.10 39.25 -13.81
N ALA A 277 -19.42 39.30 -14.96
CA ALA A 277 -18.68 40.51 -15.35
C ALA A 277 -19.42 41.20 -16.49
N SER A 278 -19.65 42.51 -16.42
CA SER A 278 -20.22 43.27 -17.54
C SER A 278 -19.08 43.86 -18.40
N PRO A 279 -19.04 43.63 -19.72
CA PRO A 279 -20.00 42.84 -20.50
C PRO A 279 -19.78 41.33 -20.28
N GLY A 280 -20.89 40.57 -20.20
CA GLY A 280 -20.90 39.13 -19.91
C GLY A 280 -19.91 38.35 -20.77
N ILE A 281 -18.92 37.71 -20.15
CA ILE A 281 -18.01 36.79 -20.82
C ILE A 281 -18.57 35.38 -20.61
N PRO A 282 -18.95 34.65 -21.69
CA PRO A 282 -19.32 33.24 -21.59
C PRO A 282 -18.15 32.45 -21.01
N ARG A 283 -18.37 31.69 -19.93
CA ARG A 283 -17.36 30.81 -19.31
C ARG A 283 -17.43 29.37 -19.81
N PHE A 284 -17.97 29.14 -21.01
CA PHE A 284 -18.04 27.78 -21.57
C PHE A 284 -18.28 27.77 -23.10
N PRO A 285 -17.33 27.33 -23.95
CA PRO A 285 -15.88 27.21 -23.67
C PRO A 285 -15.24 28.61 -23.59
N PRO A 286 -14.19 28.82 -22.77
CA PRO A 286 -13.55 30.14 -22.68
C PRO A 286 -12.95 30.55 -24.03
N THR A 287 -13.33 31.73 -24.51
CA THR A 287 -12.57 32.44 -25.55
C THR A 287 -11.73 33.53 -24.89
N GLY A 288 -10.67 33.13 -24.18
CA GLY A 288 -9.65 34.07 -23.67
C GLY A 288 -8.77 33.49 -22.55
N PRO A 289 -7.54 34.00 -22.37
CA PRO A 289 -6.68 33.61 -21.25
C PRO A 289 -7.10 34.35 -19.98
N LEU A 290 -7.45 33.63 -18.92
CA LEU A 290 -7.62 34.18 -17.58
C LEU A 290 -6.82 33.32 -16.61
N ASN A 291 -5.93 33.96 -15.87
CA ASN A 291 -4.83 33.31 -15.16
C ASN A 291 -5.11 33.17 -13.66
N GLU A 292 -6.38 33.19 -13.23
CA GLU A 292 -6.73 33.28 -11.81
C GLU A 292 -7.90 32.33 -11.49
N ILE A 293 -7.55 31.19 -10.86
CA ILE A 293 -8.39 30.17 -10.19
C ILE A 293 -9.13 29.20 -11.15
N GLY A 294 -9.00 27.89 -10.87
CA GLY A 294 -9.27 26.76 -11.77
C GLY A 294 -10.68 26.68 -12.37
N GLY A 295 -10.75 26.31 -13.65
CA GLY A 295 -12.00 26.15 -14.42
C GLY A 295 -11.84 26.11 -15.94
N ASP A 296 -10.64 25.79 -16.47
CA ASP A 296 -10.38 25.72 -17.92
C ASP A 296 -10.87 24.39 -18.52
N TRP A 297 -12.19 24.20 -18.56
CA TRP A 297 -12.79 23.07 -19.26
C TRP A 297 -12.59 23.21 -20.77
N THR A 298 -12.15 22.12 -21.41
CA THR A 298 -12.02 22.02 -22.86
C THR A 298 -13.17 21.20 -23.43
N VAL A 299 -13.90 21.75 -24.40
CA VAL A 299 -14.94 21.02 -25.15
C VAL A 299 -14.40 20.61 -26.52
N THR A 300 -14.59 19.36 -26.91
CA THR A 300 -14.30 18.86 -28.26
C THR A 300 -15.35 17.85 -28.70
N GLY A 301 -15.60 17.75 -29.99
CA GLY A 301 -16.60 16.86 -30.56
C GLY A 301 -17.22 17.37 -31.85
N ASN A 302 -18.14 16.60 -32.42
CA ASN A 302 -18.76 16.86 -33.71
C ASN A 302 -19.67 18.10 -33.69
N PHE A 303 -20.21 18.44 -32.52
CA PHE A 303 -21.17 19.53 -32.33
C PHE A 303 -20.66 20.64 -31.40
N THR A 304 -19.34 20.69 -31.17
CA THR A 304 -18.69 21.75 -30.39
C THR A 304 -19.19 23.16 -30.78
N GLY A 305 -19.67 23.92 -29.79
CA GLY A 305 -20.17 25.29 -29.98
C GLY A 305 -21.58 25.39 -30.55
N GLN A 306 -22.28 24.27 -30.77
CA GLN A 306 -23.72 24.26 -31.03
C GLN A 306 -24.47 24.16 -29.72
N LEU A 307 -25.32 25.15 -29.45
CA LEU A 307 -26.18 25.19 -28.26
C LEU A 307 -26.97 23.87 -28.15
N TRP A 308 -27.03 23.31 -26.95
CA TRP A 308 -27.71 22.06 -26.58
C TRP A 308 -27.12 20.76 -27.13
N TYR A 309 -26.48 20.75 -28.31
CA TYR A 309 -26.06 19.51 -28.98
C TYR A 309 -24.57 19.19 -28.83
N GLY A 310 -23.75 20.19 -28.50
CA GLY A 310 -22.47 20.00 -27.82
C GLY A 310 -22.63 20.32 -26.34
N TRP A 311 -21.58 20.05 -25.55
CA TRP A 311 -21.57 20.48 -24.15
C TRP A 311 -21.77 21.99 -24.06
N ASP A 312 -22.77 22.41 -23.28
CA ASP A 312 -23.14 23.81 -23.07
C ASP A 312 -23.40 24.07 -21.58
N GLN A 313 -23.30 25.33 -21.16
CA GLN A 313 -23.60 25.74 -19.79
C GLN A 313 -25.08 26.13 -19.69
N TYR A 314 -25.82 25.51 -18.77
CA TYR A 314 -27.24 25.74 -18.57
C TYR A 314 -27.57 26.10 -17.13
N GLY A 315 -28.38 27.15 -16.92
CA GLY A 315 -28.86 27.52 -15.59
C GLY A 315 -28.72 29.00 -15.27
N THR A 316 -28.52 29.30 -13.99
CA THR A 316 -28.38 30.67 -13.48
C THR A 316 -26.98 30.90 -12.91
N VAL A 317 -26.75 32.09 -12.33
CA VAL A 317 -25.47 32.47 -11.69
C VAL A 317 -25.24 31.87 -10.31
N VAL A 318 -26.23 31.14 -9.78
CA VAL A 318 -26.19 30.44 -8.49
C VAL A 318 -26.77 29.02 -8.60
N ASN A 319 -27.00 28.52 -9.82
CA ASN A 319 -27.50 27.17 -10.11
C ASN A 319 -27.14 26.78 -11.55
N GLY A 320 -25.86 26.88 -11.88
CA GLY A 320 -25.29 26.49 -13.17
C GLY A 320 -25.18 24.97 -13.32
N ARG A 321 -24.98 24.47 -14.53
CA ARG A 321 -24.67 23.06 -14.82
C ARG A 321 -24.10 22.91 -16.23
N ALA A 322 -23.33 21.86 -16.47
CA ALA A 322 -23.02 21.42 -17.83
C ALA A 322 -24.17 20.57 -18.38
N LEU A 323 -24.62 20.83 -19.60
CA LEU A 323 -25.73 20.15 -20.26
C LEU A 323 -25.38 19.76 -21.69
N LEU A 324 -25.88 18.59 -22.10
CA LEU A 324 -25.95 18.15 -23.48
C LEU A 324 -27.25 17.38 -23.73
N GLU A 325 -27.81 17.53 -24.93
CA GLU A 325 -29.01 16.84 -25.44
C GLU A 325 -28.69 16.03 -26.72
N GLY A 326 -29.44 14.94 -26.92
CA GLY A 326 -29.40 14.12 -28.11
C GLY A 326 -29.92 14.89 -29.33
N TYR A 327 -29.14 14.89 -30.41
CA TYR A 327 -29.52 15.58 -31.64
C TYR A 327 -30.15 14.63 -32.69
N LEU A 328 -31.47 14.51 -32.62
CA LEU A 328 -32.26 13.78 -33.61
C LEU A 328 -32.11 14.44 -34.99
N TYR A 329 -31.67 13.66 -36.00
CA TYR A 329 -31.53 14.01 -37.43
C TYR A 329 -30.18 14.59 -37.93
N SER A 330 -29.11 14.59 -37.13
CA SER A 330 -27.81 15.03 -37.64
C SER A 330 -26.64 14.23 -37.06
N GLY A 331 -26.24 13.18 -37.76
CA GLY A 331 -24.94 12.52 -37.56
C GLY A 331 -24.68 11.97 -36.15
N ALA A 332 -23.55 11.26 -36.00
CA ALA A 332 -23.09 10.76 -34.72
C ALA A 332 -22.61 11.90 -33.81
N GLN A 333 -22.99 11.90 -32.53
CA GLN A 333 -22.38 12.74 -31.51
C GLN A 333 -21.17 12.02 -30.90
N ASP A 334 -20.09 12.75 -30.66
CA ASP A 334 -18.89 12.27 -29.95
C ASP A 334 -18.33 13.47 -29.20
N GLU A 335 -19.03 13.85 -28.13
CA GLU A 335 -18.84 15.13 -27.43
C GLU A 335 -18.16 14.92 -26.09
N TRP A 336 -17.06 15.64 -25.87
CA TRP A 336 -16.15 15.50 -24.75
C TRP A 336 -16.08 16.80 -23.98
N LEU A 337 -16.26 16.71 -22.67
CA LEU A 337 -16.02 17.78 -21.71
C LEU A 337 -14.83 17.42 -20.84
N ILE A 338 -13.71 18.11 -21.02
CA ILE A 338 -12.39 17.73 -20.50
C ILE A 338 -11.95 18.69 -19.40
N SER A 339 -11.55 18.18 -18.25
CA SER A 339 -11.02 18.97 -17.13
C SER A 339 -9.65 19.57 -17.45
N PRO A 340 -9.18 20.58 -16.70
CA PRO A 340 -7.76 20.88 -16.59
C PRO A 340 -6.95 19.66 -16.14
N VAL A 341 -5.63 19.73 -16.33
CA VAL A 341 -4.71 18.75 -15.72
C VAL A 341 -4.73 18.95 -14.21
N ILE A 342 -4.97 17.87 -13.48
CA ILE A 342 -4.91 17.77 -12.03
C ILE A 342 -3.54 17.16 -11.71
N PRO A 343 -2.57 17.96 -11.24
CA PRO A 343 -1.21 17.49 -11.05
C PRO A 343 -1.06 16.66 -9.77
N ASP A 344 -0.14 15.69 -9.78
CA ASP A 344 0.31 14.92 -8.62
C ASP A 344 -0.83 14.46 -7.70
N LEU A 345 -1.73 13.64 -8.24
CA LEU A 345 -2.95 13.23 -7.57
C LEU A 345 -2.66 12.63 -6.18
N PRO A 346 -3.22 13.16 -5.08
CA PRO A 346 -2.98 12.63 -3.75
C PRO A 346 -3.49 11.17 -3.57
N LYS A 347 -2.92 10.43 -2.62
CA LYS A 347 -3.46 9.11 -2.24
C LYS A 347 -4.89 9.24 -1.73
N PHE A 348 -5.71 8.19 -1.93
CA PHE A 348 -7.13 8.17 -1.54
C PHE A 348 -8.01 9.24 -2.23
N SER A 349 -7.62 9.70 -3.42
CA SER A 349 -8.40 10.67 -4.18
C SER A 349 -9.64 10.05 -4.83
N ASN A 350 -10.78 10.72 -4.73
CA ASN A 350 -12.02 10.33 -5.41
C ASN A 350 -12.56 11.46 -6.26
N LEU A 351 -13.12 11.11 -7.42
CA LEU A 351 -14.00 11.98 -8.19
C LEU A 351 -15.43 11.79 -7.71
N THR A 352 -16.03 12.84 -7.16
CA THR A 352 -17.47 12.93 -6.89
C THR A 352 -18.12 13.92 -7.84
N PHE A 353 -19.27 13.58 -8.42
CA PHE A 353 -20.05 14.53 -9.20
C PHE A 353 -21.53 14.19 -9.18
N ARG A 354 -22.37 15.22 -9.25
CA ARG A 354 -23.82 15.06 -9.37
C ARG A 354 -24.20 15.05 -10.83
N HIS A 355 -25.07 14.13 -11.24
CA HIS A 355 -25.55 14.12 -12.61
C HIS A 355 -27.00 13.65 -12.75
N ARG A 356 -27.58 13.98 -13.90
CA ARG A 356 -28.88 13.51 -14.36
C ARG A 356 -28.72 13.03 -15.79
N LEU A 357 -28.80 11.72 -15.97
CA LEU A 357 -28.63 11.06 -17.26
C LEU A 357 -29.96 10.41 -17.67
N GLY A 358 -30.54 10.84 -18.76
CA GLY A 358 -31.69 10.18 -19.40
C GLY A 358 -31.22 9.51 -20.68
N ILE A 359 -31.37 8.18 -20.76
CA ILE A 359 -31.11 7.40 -21.98
C ILE A 359 -32.38 6.61 -22.35
N ASP A 360 -33.08 7.10 -23.36
CA ASP A 360 -34.23 6.46 -24.00
C ASP A 360 -33.84 5.64 -25.24
N THR A 361 -32.70 5.95 -25.86
CA THR A 361 -32.22 5.27 -27.07
C THR A 361 -31.02 4.36 -26.77
N ALA A 362 -31.11 3.09 -27.18
CA ALA A 362 -30.08 2.07 -26.91
C ALA A 362 -28.70 2.34 -27.55
N ASP A 363 -28.62 3.30 -28.48
CA ASP A 363 -27.40 3.67 -29.21
C ASP A 363 -26.62 4.83 -28.57
N VAL A 364 -27.08 5.31 -27.40
CA VAL A 364 -26.44 6.38 -26.62
C VAL A 364 -25.57 5.77 -25.52
N SER A 365 -24.34 6.27 -25.38
CA SER A 365 -23.46 5.95 -24.26
C SER A 365 -22.87 7.20 -23.63
N ALA A 366 -22.89 7.24 -22.30
CA ALA A 366 -22.25 8.27 -21.48
C ALA A 366 -21.18 7.60 -20.60
N GLY A 367 -20.00 8.21 -20.50
CA GLY A 367 -18.91 7.66 -19.71
C GLY A 367 -17.88 8.69 -19.27
N ILE A 368 -17.02 8.26 -18.37
CA ILE A 368 -15.88 9.02 -17.85
C ILE A 368 -14.63 8.40 -18.45
N TYR A 369 -13.80 9.23 -19.05
CA TYR A 369 -12.49 8.86 -19.56
C TYR A 369 -11.41 9.58 -18.77
N MET A 370 -10.24 8.97 -18.70
CA MET A 370 -9.09 9.53 -18.01
C MET A 370 -7.84 9.45 -18.87
N LYS A 371 -7.01 10.47 -18.76
CA LYS A 371 -5.68 10.58 -19.35
C LYS A 371 -4.65 10.68 -18.24
N LEU A 372 -3.70 9.75 -18.21
CA LEU A 372 -2.62 9.68 -17.21
C LEU A 372 -1.32 10.22 -17.81
N ASP A 373 -0.63 11.12 -17.12
CA ASP A 373 0.68 11.71 -17.47
C ASP A 373 0.77 12.20 -18.93
N GLY A 374 -0.30 12.80 -19.43
CA GLY A 374 -0.37 13.28 -20.81
C GLY A 374 -0.44 12.18 -21.88
N GLY A 375 -0.67 10.92 -21.49
CA GLY A 375 -0.80 9.74 -22.36
C GLY A 375 -2.11 9.68 -23.18
N ASN A 376 -2.60 8.46 -23.45
CA ASN A 376 -3.84 8.27 -24.21
C ASN A 376 -5.08 8.28 -23.30
N TRP A 377 -6.24 8.64 -23.85
CA TRP A 377 -7.52 8.52 -23.16
C TRP A 377 -7.91 7.05 -22.97
N THR A 378 -8.27 6.71 -21.74
CA THR A 378 -8.73 5.38 -21.32
C THR A 378 -10.12 5.51 -20.71
N LEU A 379 -10.99 4.54 -20.96
CA LEU A 379 -12.34 4.52 -20.36
C LEU A 379 -12.20 4.16 -18.88
N LEU A 380 -12.62 5.06 -18.01
CA LEU A 380 -12.63 4.85 -16.56
C LEU A 380 -13.95 4.21 -16.10
N ARG A 381 -15.08 4.73 -16.57
CA ARG A 381 -16.41 4.23 -16.17
C ARG A 381 -17.48 4.51 -17.21
N VAL A 382 -18.39 3.55 -17.42
CA VAL A 382 -19.63 3.76 -18.19
C VAL A 382 -20.75 4.08 -17.20
N LEU A 383 -21.56 5.08 -17.51
CA LEU A 383 -22.68 5.50 -16.66
C LEU A 383 -23.98 4.85 -17.11
N SER A 384 -24.84 4.55 -16.14
CA SER A 384 -26.16 3.96 -16.38
C SER A 384 -27.23 5.06 -16.43
N ASP A 385 -28.32 4.78 -17.15
CA ASP A 385 -29.51 5.65 -17.14
C ASP A 385 -30.01 5.85 -15.70
N THR A 386 -30.28 7.12 -15.36
CA THR A 386 -30.77 7.52 -14.02
C THR A 386 -32.30 7.66 -14.00
N GLY A 387 -32.98 7.34 -15.11
CA GLY A 387 -34.42 7.55 -15.27
C GLY A 387 -34.81 9.03 -15.17
N GLY A 388 -33.86 9.92 -15.48
CA GLY A 388 -34.04 11.36 -15.36
C GLY A 388 -34.13 11.89 -13.93
N SER A 389 -33.62 11.15 -12.93
CA SER A 389 -33.43 11.64 -11.54
C SER A 389 -32.00 12.14 -11.35
N TYR A 390 -31.78 13.02 -10.38
CA TYR A 390 -30.42 13.40 -9.99
C TYR A 390 -29.83 12.34 -9.06
N VAL A 391 -28.61 11.91 -9.36
CA VAL A 391 -27.81 11.03 -8.51
C VAL A 391 -26.42 11.61 -8.35
N THR A 392 -25.72 11.20 -7.29
CA THR A 392 -24.31 11.52 -7.09
C THR A 392 -23.49 10.27 -7.39
N GLU A 393 -22.51 10.42 -8.28
CA GLU A 393 -21.54 9.39 -8.58
C GLU A 393 -20.26 9.62 -7.80
N ASP A 394 -19.65 8.52 -7.37
CA ASP A 394 -18.33 8.50 -6.75
C ASP A 394 -17.48 7.49 -7.52
N VAL A 395 -16.29 7.93 -7.94
CA VAL A 395 -15.35 7.15 -8.72
C VAL A 395 -13.99 7.21 -8.03
N SER A 396 -13.53 6.06 -7.54
CA SER A 396 -12.21 5.95 -6.96
C SER A 396 -11.12 6.24 -7.99
N LEU A 397 -10.15 7.07 -7.59
CA LEU A 397 -8.95 7.37 -8.37
C LEU A 397 -7.67 6.89 -7.66
N TRP A 398 -7.80 5.99 -6.68
CA TRP A 398 -6.69 5.61 -5.78
C TRP A 398 -5.51 4.98 -6.51
N ASP A 399 -5.80 4.18 -7.54
CA ASP A 399 -4.78 3.52 -8.37
C ASP A 399 -3.91 4.50 -9.17
N TYR A 400 -4.28 5.79 -9.22
CA TYR A 400 -3.62 6.82 -10.00
C TYR A 400 -2.90 7.87 -9.15
N HIS A 401 -2.71 7.59 -7.86
CA HIS A 401 -1.97 8.48 -6.97
C HIS A 401 -0.53 8.73 -7.44
N GLY A 402 -0.02 9.94 -7.25
CA GLY A 402 1.33 10.35 -7.67
C GLY A 402 1.49 10.61 -9.16
N HIS A 403 0.39 10.63 -9.92
CA HIS A 403 0.37 10.91 -11.35
C HIS A 403 -0.41 12.18 -11.67
N ASP A 404 -0.09 12.81 -12.80
CA ASP A 404 -0.90 13.90 -13.35
C ASP A 404 -2.08 13.30 -14.11
N ILE A 405 -3.31 13.67 -13.75
CA ILE A 405 -4.52 13.15 -14.41
C ILE A 405 -5.29 14.24 -15.15
N GLN A 406 -6.06 13.83 -16.16
CA GLN A 406 -7.06 14.65 -16.82
C GLN A 406 -8.32 13.82 -17.01
N LEU A 407 -9.48 14.37 -16.66
CA LEU A 407 -10.76 13.67 -16.71
C LEU A 407 -11.60 14.19 -17.87
N ALA A 408 -12.43 13.34 -18.46
CA ALA A 408 -13.35 13.72 -19.52
C ALA A 408 -14.72 13.06 -19.36
N PHE A 409 -15.78 13.87 -19.43
CA PHE A 409 -17.16 13.40 -19.53
C PHE A 409 -17.54 13.30 -21.02
N VAL A 410 -17.84 12.09 -21.47
CA VAL A 410 -17.95 11.76 -22.88
C VAL A 410 -19.33 11.23 -23.21
N TRP A 411 -19.99 11.87 -24.18
CA TRP A 411 -21.28 11.48 -24.74
C TRP A 411 -21.12 11.01 -26.19
N GLN A 412 -21.59 9.81 -26.48
CA GLN A 412 -21.45 9.19 -27.79
C GLN A 412 -22.78 8.64 -28.30
N THR A 413 -23.05 8.86 -29.59
CA THR A 413 -24.18 8.27 -30.31
C THR A 413 -23.75 7.85 -31.71
N ASN A 414 -24.42 6.87 -32.31
CA ASN A 414 -24.21 6.51 -33.73
C ASN A 414 -25.07 7.34 -34.71
N GLY A 415 -25.69 8.41 -34.22
CA GLY A 415 -26.63 9.28 -34.95
C GLY A 415 -28.10 8.88 -34.82
N ASN A 416 -28.39 7.85 -34.03
CA ASN A 416 -29.72 7.53 -33.55
C ASN A 416 -29.83 7.93 -32.07
N CYS A 417 -30.60 8.99 -31.78
CA CYS A 417 -30.92 9.46 -30.43
C CYS A 417 -32.24 10.24 -30.45
N SER A 418 -32.85 10.43 -29.30
CA SER A 418 -34.06 11.21 -29.02
C SER A 418 -33.68 12.54 -28.36
N TYR A 419 -34.58 13.52 -28.42
CA TYR A 419 -34.47 14.75 -27.61
C TYR A 419 -34.62 14.49 -26.10
N ASP A 420 -35.16 13.32 -25.74
CA ASP A 420 -35.25 12.88 -24.36
C ASP A 420 -33.93 12.25 -23.85
N ASP A 421 -33.02 11.90 -24.76
CA ASP A 421 -31.65 11.53 -24.40
C ASP A 421 -30.89 12.80 -23.99
N ARG A 422 -30.52 12.92 -22.72
CA ARG A 422 -29.82 14.12 -22.23
C ARG A 422 -28.95 13.82 -21.02
N TRP A 423 -27.91 14.64 -20.83
CA TRP A 423 -27.04 14.54 -19.68
C TRP A 423 -26.75 15.91 -19.08
N MET A 424 -27.01 16.05 -17.79
CA MET A 424 -26.62 17.20 -16.97
C MET A 424 -25.58 16.77 -15.94
N ILE A 425 -24.53 17.57 -15.76
CA ILE A 425 -23.46 17.37 -14.77
C ILE A 425 -23.31 18.63 -13.92
N ASP A 426 -23.09 18.42 -12.64
CA ASP A 426 -22.96 19.44 -11.61
C ASP A 426 -22.05 18.94 -10.46
N TRP A 427 -21.60 19.82 -9.57
CA TRP A 427 -20.82 19.50 -8.36
C TRP A 427 -19.62 18.58 -8.60
N VAL A 428 -18.80 18.88 -9.62
CA VAL A 428 -17.61 18.06 -9.89
C VAL A 428 -16.55 18.39 -8.85
N ASN A 429 -16.11 17.40 -8.09
CA ASN A 429 -15.06 17.55 -7.09
C ASN A 429 -14.10 16.35 -7.13
N VAL A 430 -12.80 16.62 -7.07
CA VAL A 430 -11.74 15.64 -6.80
C VAL A 430 -11.12 15.97 -5.46
N SER A 431 -11.34 15.10 -4.49
CA SER A 431 -10.95 15.31 -3.09
C SER A 431 -10.13 14.16 -2.54
N SER A 432 -9.25 14.44 -1.56
CA SER A 432 -8.43 13.44 -0.86
C SER A 432 -8.61 13.60 0.65
N PHE A 433 -9.70 13.05 1.17
CA PHE A 433 -10.05 13.13 2.60
C PHE A 433 -9.41 12.02 3.45
N GLY A 434 -8.79 11.01 2.83
CA GLY A 434 -8.28 9.83 3.53
C GLY A 434 -9.39 9.05 4.24
N PHE A 435 -9.01 8.25 5.23
CA PHE A 435 -9.94 7.53 6.10
C PHE A 435 -10.06 8.22 7.46
N LEU A 436 -11.30 8.38 7.92
CA LEU A 436 -11.61 8.85 9.26
C LEU A 436 -11.71 7.63 10.19
N ARG A 437 -10.93 7.56 11.27
CA ARG A 437 -11.07 6.47 12.25
C ARG A 437 -12.51 6.41 12.80
N VAL A 438 -13.08 5.21 12.99
CA VAL A 438 -14.36 5.08 13.73
C VAL A 438 -14.30 5.83 15.05
N CYS A 439 -15.38 6.53 15.35
CA CYS A 439 -15.55 7.40 16.51
C CYS A 439 -14.54 8.55 16.61
N ALA A 440 -13.73 8.84 15.59
CA ALA A 440 -12.93 10.06 15.57
C ALA A 440 -13.86 11.29 15.63
N PRO A 441 -13.48 12.31 16.42
CA PRO A 441 -14.28 13.53 16.52
C PRO A 441 -14.18 14.34 15.23
N VAL A 442 -15.34 14.71 14.67
CA VAL A 442 -15.47 15.65 13.55
C VAL A 442 -16.16 16.90 14.09
N TYR A 443 -15.60 18.08 13.82
CA TYR A 443 -16.14 19.32 14.34
C TYR A 443 -16.82 20.12 13.23
N ILE A 444 -18.14 20.34 13.36
CA ILE A 444 -18.88 21.27 12.51
C ILE A 444 -18.97 22.61 13.23
N ASN A 445 -18.41 23.66 12.64
CA ASN A 445 -18.46 25.01 13.18
C ASN A 445 -19.32 25.90 12.28
N ALA A 446 -20.26 26.62 12.88
CA ALA A 446 -21.15 27.51 12.14
C ALA A 446 -21.17 28.91 12.74
N THR A 447 -20.86 29.89 11.91
CA THR A 447 -20.88 31.32 12.24
C THR A 447 -21.59 32.10 11.16
N ASP A 448 -22.42 33.06 11.56
CA ASP A 448 -23.15 33.92 10.64
C ASP A 448 -22.22 34.93 9.94
N LEU A 449 -22.07 34.78 8.62
CA LEU A 449 -21.23 35.60 7.75
C LEU A 449 -22.09 36.36 6.73
N PRO A 450 -21.66 37.56 6.26
CA PRO A 450 -20.40 38.22 6.58
C PRO A 450 -20.39 38.90 7.96
N ASP A 451 -19.21 38.95 8.58
CA ASP A 451 -19.03 39.52 9.92
C ASP A 451 -19.21 41.06 9.94
N ASN A 452 -20.45 41.53 10.15
CA ASN A 452 -20.82 42.94 10.14
C ASN A 452 -21.98 43.27 11.11
N GLU A 453 -22.43 44.53 11.14
CA GLU A 453 -23.50 45.01 12.04
C GLU A 453 -24.88 44.35 11.81
N CYS A 454 -25.07 43.65 10.69
CA CYS A 454 -26.30 42.95 10.35
C CYS A 454 -26.28 41.47 10.76
N ARG A 455 -25.14 40.93 11.25
CA ARG A 455 -25.06 39.55 11.71
C ARG A 455 -26.01 39.35 12.90
N VAL A 456 -26.85 38.34 12.83
CA VAL A 456 -27.79 37.98 13.90
C VAL A 456 -27.32 36.76 14.67
N GLY A 457 -26.33 36.02 14.16
CA GLY A 457 -25.74 34.84 14.77
C GLY A 457 -26.39 33.54 14.28
N THR A 458 -25.66 32.43 14.40
CA THR A 458 -26.16 31.09 14.09
C THR A 458 -27.12 30.62 15.20
N SER A 459 -28.32 30.16 14.84
CA SER A 459 -29.32 29.65 15.77
C SER A 459 -29.28 28.14 15.98
N ALA A 460 -28.86 27.38 14.96
CA ALA A 460 -28.65 25.94 15.07
C ALA A 460 -27.79 25.39 13.91
N ILE A 461 -27.06 24.30 14.20
CA ILE A 461 -26.53 23.36 13.21
C ILE A 461 -27.53 22.21 13.05
N TYR A 462 -27.74 21.78 11.81
CA TYR A 462 -28.53 20.61 11.45
C TYR A 462 -27.62 19.62 10.73
N TRP A 463 -27.60 18.38 11.18
CA TRP A 463 -26.79 17.34 10.53
C TRP A 463 -27.46 15.97 10.59
N ARG A 464 -27.09 15.10 9.66
CA ARG A 464 -27.48 13.70 9.58
C ARG A 464 -26.45 12.94 8.75
N TYR A 465 -26.45 11.62 8.81
CA TYR A 465 -25.69 10.81 7.86
C TYR A 465 -26.49 9.61 7.36
N VAL A 466 -26.05 9.03 6.25
CA VAL A 466 -26.55 7.75 5.75
C VAL A 466 -25.44 6.72 5.81
N TYR A 467 -25.74 5.56 6.39
CA TYR A 467 -24.85 4.42 6.47
C TYR A 467 -25.58 3.17 5.95
N GLU A 468 -25.01 2.49 4.96
CA GLU A 468 -25.61 1.33 4.26
C GLU A 468 -27.08 1.54 3.86
N GLY A 469 -27.41 2.75 3.37
CA GLY A 469 -28.78 3.11 2.96
C GLY A 469 -29.74 3.37 4.11
N THR A 470 -29.28 3.37 5.37
CA THR A 470 -30.06 3.72 6.56
C THR A 470 -29.75 5.15 7.00
N HIS A 471 -30.80 5.95 7.28
CA HIS A 471 -30.67 7.34 7.72
C HIS A 471 -30.50 7.44 9.25
N TYR A 472 -29.55 8.26 9.67
CA TYR A 472 -29.25 8.57 11.06
C TYR A 472 -29.31 10.10 11.28
N PRO A 473 -30.17 10.60 12.19
CA PRO A 473 -31.02 9.85 13.10
C PRO A 473 -32.24 9.22 12.40
N GLY A 474 -32.78 8.15 12.97
CA GLY A 474 -34.15 7.69 12.68
C GLY A 474 -35.21 8.39 13.57
N GLU A 475 -36.49 8.08 13.35
CA GLU A 475 -37.63 8.66 14.09
C GLU A 475 -37.51 8.54 15.63
N SER A 476 -36.94 7.43 16.12
CA SER A 476 -36.74 7.14 17.54
C SER A 476 -35.34 7.49 18.07
N GLY A 477 -34.45 8.00 17.22
CA GLY A 477 -33.01 8.08 17.51
C GLY A 477 -32.31 6.72 17.47
N ASP A 478 -31.00 6.75 17.69
CA ASP A 478 -30.06 5.61 17.66
C ASP A 478 -29.61 5.17 19.08
N GLY A 479 -30.17 5.76 20.13
CA GLY A 479 -29.81 5.50 21.53
C GLY A 479 -28.72 6.41 22.10
N TYR A 480 -28.14 7.31 21.30
CA TYR A 480 -27.12 8.28 21.72
C TYR A 480 -27.67 9.71 21.66
N SER A 481 -27.39 10.52 22.70
CA SER A 481 -27.86 11.91 22.75
C SER A 481 -26.91 12.86 22.00
N ARG A 482 -27.11 13.02 20.69
CA ARG A 482 -26.23 13.79 19.78
C ARG A 482 -26.85 15.10 19.24
N GLY A 483 -27.94 15.54 19.85
CA GLY A 483 -28.74 16.70 19.46
C GLY A 483 -30.24 16.43 19.60
N GLU A 484 -31.06 17.45 19.37
CA GLU A 484 -32.51 17.29 19.32
C GLU A 484 -32.92 16.66 17.98
N ILE A 485 -33.75 15.62 17.99
CA ILE A 485 -34.25 15.02 16.74
C ILE A 485 -35.42 15.85 16.23
N VAL A 486 -35.33 16.31 14.98
CA VAL A 486 -36.39 17.06 14.30
C VAL A 486 -36.64 16.46 12.93
N TYR A 487 -37.91 16.40 12.52
CA TYR A 487 -38.24 15.99 11.16
C TYR A 487 -38.08 17.19 10.21
N GLY A 488 -37.49 16.99 9.03
CA GLY A 488 -37.12 18.08 8.13
C GLY A 488 -38.27 19.01 7.73
N ASN A 489 -39.48 18.47 7.61
CA ASN A 489 -40.69 19.26 7.33
C ASN A 489 -41.09 20.21 8.48
N GLU A 490 -40.55 20.00 9.67
CA GLU A 490 -40.76 20.85 10.85
C GLU A 490 -39.71 21.98 10.93
N ILE A 491 -38.66 21.94 10.10
CA ILE A 491 -37.61 22.96 10.05
C ILE A 491 -38.12 24.18 9.26
N PRO A 492 -38.38 25.34 9.89
CA PRO A 492 -39.09 26.46 9.24
C PRO A 492 -38.26 27.15 8.15
N GLY A 493 -38.86 27.41 6.98
CA GLY A 493 -38.24 28.26 5.95
C GLY A 493 -37.34 27.55 4.94
N THR A 494 -37.35 26.23 4.90
CA THR A 494 -36.51 25.43 3.99
C THR A 494 -37.34 24.91 2.80
N PRO A 495 -37.00 25.26 1.54
CA PRO A 495 -37.75 24.83 0.38
C PRO A 495 -37.05 23.65 -0.32
N ASP A 496 -37.14 22.42 0.19
CA ASP A 496 -36.75 21.27 -0.65
C ASP A 496 -37.35 19.92 -0.21
N TRP A 497 -37.59 19.04 -1.18
CA TRP A 497 -37.86 17.61 -0.96
C TRP A 497 -36.60 16.87 -0.47
N ALA A 498 -35.42 17.48 -0.62
CA ALA A 498 -34.11 16.93 -0.23
C ALA A 498 -33.88 16.82 1.29
N ILE A 499 -34.66 17.50 2.12
CA ILE A 499 -34.51 17.47 3.59
C ILE A 499 -35.59 16.66 4.31
N GLY A 500 -36.45 15.92 3.59
CA GLY A 500 -37.64 15.20 4.10
C GLY A 500 -37.38 14.01 5.04
N GLU A 501 -36.28 14.04 5.77
CA GLU A 501 -35.79 13.01 6.69
C GLU A 501 -35.63 13.58 8.10
N TYR A 502 -35.20 12.75 9.05
CA TYR A 502 -34.89 13.19 10.42
C TYR A 502 -33.47 13.76 10.50
N TRP A 503 -33.30 14.77 11.36
CA TRP A 503 -32.04 15.50 11.54
C TRP A 503 -31.74 15.66 13.03
N TRP A 504 -30.46 15.63 13.39
CA TRP A 504 -30.01 16.19 14.66
C TRP A 504 -29.93 17.70 14.53
N ARG A 505 -30.52 18.40 15.50
CA ARG A 505 -30.46 19.84 15.67
C ARG A 505 -29.62 20.15 16.91
N ILE A 506 -28.61 20.99 16.74
CA ILE A 506 -27.76 21.52 17.81
C ILE A 506 -28.05 23.01 17.94
N PRO A 507 -28.90 23.42 18.91
CA PRO A 507 -29.19 24.83 19.14
C PRO A 507 -27.99 25.57 19.73
N ASP A 508 -27.86 26.85 19.39
CA ASP A 508 -26.90 27.77 20.00
C ASP A 508 -27.02 27.75 21.53
N ASN A 509 -25.88 27.64 22.22
CA ASN A 509 -25.76 27.54 23.68
C ASN A 509 -26.54 26.37 24.31
N SER A 510 -26.83 25.32 23.54
CA SER A 510 -27.37 24.06 24.08
C SER A 510 -26.28 23.25 24.78
N GLN A 511 -26.66 22.15 25.44
CA GLN A 511 -25.68 21.24 26.07
C GLN A 511 -24.76 20.51 25.08
N TRP A 512 -25.07 20.57 23.77
CA TRP A 512 -24.29 19.95 22.69
C TRP A 512 -23.46 20.97 21.90
N ASP A 513 -23.54 22.25 22.28
CA ASP A 513 -22.74 23.30 21.69
C ASP A 513 -21.45 23.47 22.49
N LEU A 514 -20.31 23.25 21.83
CA LEU A 514 -18.98 23.39 22.40
C LEU A 514 -18.47 24.84 22.38
N ASP A 515 -19.15 25.74 21.66
CA ASP A 515 -18.88 27.17 21.67
C ASP A 515 -19.91 27.90 22.53
N ASN A 516 -19.44 28.57 23.59
CA ASN A 516 -20.32 29.27 24.52
C ASN A 516 -20.62 30.72 24.13
N ARG A 517 -20.14 31.17 22.96
CA ARG A 517 -20.37 32.53 22.46
C ARG A 517 -21.69 32.55 21.71
N THR A 518 -22.63 33.39 22.14
CA THR A 518 -23.92 33.58 21.47
C THR A 518 -23.79 33.85 19.97
N GLY A 519 -24.41 32.99 19.17
CA GLY A 519 -24.41 33.06 17.71
C GLY A 519 -23.23 32.36 17.04
N TYR A 520 -22.44 31.61 17.80
CA TYR A 520 -21.35 30.74 17.34
C TYR A 520 -21.68 29.34 17.83
N ILE A 521 -21.70 28.36 16.93
CA ILE A 521 -22.00 26.98 17.30
C ILE A 521 -20.83 26.11 16.88
N SER A 522 -20.37 25.25 17.78
CA SER A 522 -19.42 24.19 17.49
C SER A 522 -20.00 22.85 17.92
N ALA A 523 -20.07 21.90 16.99
CA ALA A 523 -20.64 20.59 17.20
C ALA A 523 -19.58 19.52 16.97
N GLU A 524 -19.31 18.69 17.98
CA GLU A 524 -18.53 17.46 17.83
C GLU A 524 -19.47 16.31 17.45
N ILE A 525 -19.22 15.71 16.29
CA ILE A 525 -19.95 14.56 15.75
C ILE A 525 -19.02 13.37 15.64
N HIS A 526 -19.59 12.16 15.69
CA HIS A 526 -18.85 10.92 15.54
C HIS A 526 -19.65 9.96 14.66
N PHE A 527 -18.95 9.20 13.82
CA PHE A 527 -19.50 8.04 13.13
C PHE A 527 -19.11 6.78 13.90
N TYR A 528 -20.08 5.91 14.16
CA TYR A 528 -19.88 4.74 15.03
C TYR A 528 -19.79 3.44 14.23
N GLU A 529 -20.11 3.53 12.95
CA GLU A 529 -20.08 2.43 12.01
C GLU A 529 -18.80 2.51 11.16
N ASP A 530 -18.24 1.36 10.80
CA ASP A 530 -17.16 1.24 9.81
C ASP A 530 -17.75 1.32 8.40
N CYS A 531 -16.95 1.79 7.42
CA CYS A 531 -17.27 1.99 5.99
C CYS A 531 -17.84 3.39 5.66
N ILE A 532 -18.60 3.48 4.57
CA ILE A 532 -18.95 4.73 3.90
C ILE A 532 -20.11 5.43 4.61
N HIS A 533 -19.91 6.71 4.89
CA HIS A 533 -20.89 7.61 5.48
C HIS A 533 -21.18 8.77 4.54
N GLU A 534 -22.45 8.97 4.22
CA GLU A 534 -22.91 10.13 3.47
C GLU A 534 -23.38 11.20 4.46
N LEU A 535 -22.51 12.15 4.79
CA LEU A 535 -22.78 13.22 5.74
C LEU A 535 -23.52 14.38 5.05
N TYR A 536 -24.57 14.86 5.70
CA TYR A 536 -25.32 16.04 5.27
C TYR A 536 -25.39 17.04 6.43
N TYR A 537 -25.10 18.31 6.17
CA TYR A 537 -25.20 19.33 7.20
C TYR A 537 -25.48 20.73 6.62
N PHE A 538 -26.12 21.57 7.44
CA PHE A 538 -26.35 22.98 7.15
C PHE A 538 -26.62 23.73 8.46
N ALA A 539 -26.58 25.06 8.42
CA ALA A 539 -26.83 25.91 9.57
C ALA A 539 -27.98 26.88 9.30
N LYS A 540 -28.59 27.39 10.38
CA LYS A 540 -29.54 28.51 10.33
C LYS A 540 -29.11 29.65 11.21
N ASP A 541 -29.49 30.86 10.81
CA ASP A 541 -29.33 32.06 11.64
C ASP A 541 -30.56 32.28 12.56
N HIS A 542 -30.51 33.28 13.44
CA HIS A 542 -31.61 33.61 14.36
C HIS A 542 -32.87 34.19 13.70
N VAL A 543 -32.84 34.48 12.40
CA VAL A 543 -34.01 34.95 11.62
C VAL A 543 -34.45 33.93 10.57
N CYS A 544 -33.95 32.69 10.67
CA CYS A 544 -34.30 31.52 9.86
C CYS A 544 -33.84 31.55 8.39
N HIS A 545 -32.76 32.28 8.06
CA HIS A 545 -32.05 32.01 6.80
C HIS A 545 -31.25 30.70 6.92
N SER A 546 -31.23 29.93 5.84
CA SER A 546 -30.45 28.70 5.74
C SER A 546 -29.11 28.98 5.06
N SER A 547 -28.05 28.35 5.54
CA SER A 547 -26.85 28.14 4.71
C SER A 547 -27.17 27.18 3.55
N GLU A 548 -26.17 27.00 2.69
CA GLU A 548 -26.17 25.88 1.75
C GLU A 548 -26.23 24.53 2.49
N LEU A 549 -26.83 23.54 1.84
CA LEU A 549 -26.82 22.16 2.29
C LEU A 549 -25.55 21.50 1.75
N HIS A 550 -24.64 21.16 2.66
CA HIS A 550 -23.43 20.45 2.33
C HIS A 550 -23.69 18.94 2.32
N TYR A 551 -23.04 18.27 1.38
CA TYR A 551 -23.00 16.82 1.26
C TYR A 551 -21.54 16.39 1.10
N GLU A 552 -21.12 15.42 1.91
CA GLU A 552 -19.79 14.86 1.87
C GLU A 552 -19.86 13.34 2.02
N ARG A 553 -19.00 12.63 1.29
CA ARG A 553 -18.84 11.19 1.45
C ARG A 553 -17.57 10.92 2.24
N TRP A 554 -17.73 10.38 3.44
CA TRP A 554 -16.65 10.05 4.35
C TRP A 554 -16.39 8.54 4.30
N TYR A 555 -15.12 8.18 4.20
CA TYR A 555 -14.66 6.81 4.38
C TYR A 555 -14.27 6.66 5.84
N VAL A 556 -15.13 6.04 6.64
CA VAL A 556 -14.85 5.80 8.05
C VAL A 556 -14.24 4.42 8.18
N ASP A 557 -13.06 4.31 8.75
CA ASP A 557 -12.39 3.03 8.94
C ASP A 557 -11.66 3.01 10.29
N GLY A 558 -12.28 2.36 11.27
CA GLY A 558 -11.64 1.99 12.53
C GLY A 558 -11.23 0.52 12.55
N THR A 559 -11.51 -0.20 11.48
CA THR A 559 -11.09 -1.58 11.30
C THR A 559 -9.68 -1.53 10.70
N ALA A 560 -8.76 -2.35 11.21
CA ALA A 560 -7.53 -2.56 10.45
C ALA A 560 -7.92 -3.05 9.05
N PRO A 561 -7.21 -2.70 7.96
CA PRO A 561 -7.50 -3.30 6.67
C PRO A 561 -7.59 -4.82 6.82
N GLU A 562 -8.52 -5.47 6.12
CA GLU A 562 -8.31 -6.89 5.83
C GLU A 562 -7.09 -6.99 4.91
N THR A 563 -5.90 -6.98 5.51
CA THR A 563 -4.69 -7.42 4.84
C THR A 563 -4.83 -8.91 4.60
N VAL A 564 -5.10 -9.29 3.35
CA VAL A 564 -4.77 -10.64 2.88
C VAL A 564 -3.27 -10.65 2.57
N LEU A 565 -2.45 -10.79 3.62
CA LEU A 565 -1.07 -11.22 3.50
C LEU A 565 -1.10 -12.75 3.39
N GLY A 566 -0.77 -13.27 2.20
CA GLY A 566 -0.82 -14.69 1.92
C GLY A 566 0.41 -15.43 2.44
N ILE A 567 0.36 -15.83 3.71
CA ILE A 567 1.02 -17.02 4.26
C ILE A 567 -0.13 -17.77 4.95
N SER A 568 -0.37 -19.07 4.71
CA SER A 568 0.12 -20.07 5.67
C SER A 568 -0.18 -21.54 5.35
N TRP A 569 0.60 -22.35 6.06
CA TRP A 569 0.54 -23.77 6.42
C TRP A 569 -0.85 -24.45 6.43
N GLY A 570 -0.85 -25.78 6.20
CA GLY A 570 -2.03 -26.59 5.80
C GLY A 570 -3.26 -26.57 6.73
N ASP A 571 -4.41 -27.11 6.35
CA ASP A 571 -4.85 -27.67 5.06
C ASP A 571 -5.79 -26.67 4.35
N HIS A 572 -5.36 -26.14 3.20
CA HIS A 572 -6.14 -25.36 2.19
C HIS A 572 -6.16 -23.80 2.34
N PRO A 573 -6.45 -23.01 1.27
CA PRO A 573 -5.45 -22.42 0.37
C PRO A 573 -5.59 -20.90 0.16
N TRP A 574 -4.50 -20.22 -0.26
CA TRP A 574 -4.39 -19.44 -1.53
C TRP A 574 -3.38 -18.26 -1.47
N ILE A 575 -2.64 -18.04 -2.58
CA ILE A 575 -1.76 -16.87 -2.87
C ILE A 575 -1.68 -16.67 -4.42
N PRO A 576 -1.61 -15.43 -4.96
CA PRO A 576 -1.08 -15.19 -6.30
C PRO A 576 0.09 -14.17 -6.35
N LYS A 577 1.05 -14.35 -7.26
CA LYS A 577 2.02 -13.32 -7.66
C LYS A 577 2.41 -13.51 -9.13
N ASN A 578 1.97 -12.60 -10.01
CA ASN A 578 2.69 -12.07 -11.20
C ASN A 578 1.79 -11.07 -11.98
N PRO A 579 2.34 -10.04 -12.66
CA PRO A 579 1.56 -8.99 -13.35
C PRO A 579 0.70 -9.50 -14.51
N ASP A 580 1.06 -10.67 -15.06
CA ASP A 580 0.35 -11.42 -16.09
C ASP A 580 -0.43 -12.62 -15.52
N GLY A 581 -0.35 -12.87 -14.21
CA GLY A 581 -1.03 -13.96 -13.51
C GLY A 581 -0.41 -15.36 -13.68
N ASN A 582 0.68 -15.50 -14.44
CA ASN A 582 1.30 -16.80 -14.74
C ASN A 582 2.32 -17.21 -13.68
N ILE A 583 2.48 -18.52 -13.43
CA ILE A 583 3.48 -19.09 -12.53
C ILE A 583 4.79 -19.28 -13.30
N ARG A 584 5.88 -18.64 -12.85
CA ARG A 584 7.20 -18.76 -13.49
C ARG A 584 7.90 -20.04 -13.04
N VAL A 585 8.15 -20.95 -13.97
CA VAL A 585 8.75 -22.26 -13.71
C VAL A 585 10.12 -22.35 -14.36
N GLY A 586 11.16 -22.53 -13.54
CA GLY A 586 12.50 -22.89 -13.99
C GLY A 586 12.65 -24.41 -13.99
N ILE A 587 12.90 -25.02 -15.15
CA ILE A 587 13.22 -26.46 -15.24
C ILE A 587 14.72 -26.60 -15.40
N TYR A 588 15.37 -27.27 -14.46
CA TYR A 588 16.82 -27.48 -14.54
C TYR A 588 17.18 -28.55 -15.56
N ASN A 589 17.96 -28.18 -16.56
CA ASN A 589 18.57 -29.08 -17.52
C ASN A 589 20.07 -29.18 -17.24
N SER A 590 20.48 -30.27 -16.58
CA SER A 590 21.89 -30.52 -16.32
C SER A 590 22.66 -30.80 -17.61
N SER A 591 23.75 -30.04 -17.84
CA SER A 591 24.66 -30.25 -18.97
C SER A 591 25.88 -31.12 -18.63
N GLU A 592 26.06 -31.46 -17.36
CA GLU A 592 27.22 -32.22 -16.87
C GLU A 592 26.80 -33.65 -16.57
N TRP A 593 27.62 -34.63 -16.96
CA TRP A 593 27.32 -36.05 -16.74
C TRP A 593 28.60 -36.86 -16.51
N PRO A 594 28.61 -37.83 -15.59
CA PRO A 594 27.55 -38.18 -14.63
C PRO A 594 27.54 -37.29 -13.37
N ALA A 595 26.36 -37.09 -12.76
CA ALA A 595 26.11 -36.30 -11.55
C ALA A 595 27.11 -36.47 -10.41
N LYS A 596 27.54 -37.69 -10.12
CA LYS A 596 28.54 -38.01 -9.09
C LYS A 596 29.89 -37.28 -9.22
N HIS A 597 30.18 -36.64 -10.36
CA HIS A 597 31.42 -35.88 -10.56
C HIS A 597 31.33 -34.42 -10.12
N TYR A 598 30.12 -33.85 -10.00
CA TYR A 598 29.90 -32.44 -9.68
C TYR A 598 28.89 -32.21 -8.53
N ALA A 599 28.24 -33.28 -8.07
CA ALA A 599 27.40 -33.32 -6.89
C ALA A 599 27.92 -34.42 -5.95
N SER A 600 28.61 -34.01 -4.89
CA SER A 600 29.29 -34.88 -3.93
C SER A 600 28.38 -35.87 -3.21
N TYR A 601 27.08 -35.60 -3.19
CA TYR A 601 26.05 -36.38 -2.51
C TYR A 601 25.31 -37.34 -3.46
N TRP A 602 25.51 -37.29 -4.76
CA TRP A 602 24.67 -38.03 -5.70
C TRP A 602 24.92 -39.55 -5.66
N THR A 603 23.85 -40.32 -5.49
CA THR A 603 23.88 -41.80 -5.49
C THR A 603 22.91 -42.41 -6.51
N GLY A 604 22.01 -41.60 -7.07
CA GLY A 604 20.95 -42.06 -7.97
C GLY A 604 21.31 -42.19 -9.45
N GLY A 605 20.31 -42.59 -10.25
CA GLY A 605 20.36 -42.56 -11.71
C GLY A 605 20.08 -41.15 -12.22
N GLU A 606 20.78 -40.68 -13.26
CA GLU A 606 20.54 -39.35 -13.85
C GLU A 606 19.92 -39.55 -15.23
N ASN A 607 18.62 -39.28 -15.36
CA ASN A 607 17.92 -39.31 -16.66
C ASN A 607 17.62 -37.90 -17.20
N ASN A 608 17.59 -36.86 -16.35
CA ASN A 608 17.42 -35.45 -16.74
C ASN A 608 16.24 -35.23 -17.72
N ILE A 609 15.03 -35.65 -17.33
CA ILE A 609 13.82 -35.68 -18.18
C ILE A 609 13.20 -34.28 -18.43
N TYR A 610 14.00 -33.23 -18.47
CA TYR A 610 13.52 -31.83 -18.50
C TYR A 610 12.56 -31.53 -19.65
N SER A 611 12.75 -32.18 -20.81
CA SER A 611 11.91 -31.97 -22.00
C SER A 611 10.48 -32.49 -21.79
N GLU A 612 10.31 -33.63 -21.11
CA GLU A 612 8.98 -34.17 -20.81
C GLU A 612 8.23 -33.29 -19.81
N VAL A 613 8.91 -32.82 -18.77
CA VAL A 613 8.35 -31.87 -17.80
C VAL A 613 7.95 -30.56 -18.48
N GLN A 614 8.78 -30.06 -19.40
CA GLN A 614 8.49 -28.86 -20.18
C GLN A 614 7.24 -29.04 -21.03
N ASP A 615 7.11 -30.17 -21.72
CA ASP A 615 5.94 -30.46 -22.56
C ASP A 615 4.65 -30.56 -21.75
N ILE A 616 4.69 -31.19 -20.57
CA ILE A 616 3.55 -31.26 -19.64
C ILE A 616 3.09 -29.85 -19.26
N LEU A 617 4.00 -29.00 -18.79
CA LEU A 617 3.67 -27.65 -18.33
C LEU A 617 3.21 -26.72 -19.46
N ASN A 618 3.84 -26.82 -20.64
CA ASN A 618 3.44 -26.05 -21.83
C ASN A 618 2.09 -26.50 -22.40
N SER A 619 1.65 -27.73 -22.12
CA SER A 619 0.37 -28.27 -22.56
C SER A 619 -0.82 -27.85 -21.68
N ASP A 620 -0.57 -27.06 -20.63
CA ASP A 620 -1.60 -26.56 -19.73
C ASP A 620 -2.65 -25.73 -20.49
N ALA A 621 -3.88 -26.24 -20.55
CA ALA A 621 -4.95 -25.63 -21.33
C ALA A 621 -5.38 -24.23 -20.81
N GLU A 622 -5.09 -23.94 -19.54
CA GLU A 622 -5.36 -22.67 -18.89
C GLU A 622 -4.22 -21.65 -19.09
N GLY A 623 -3.09 -22.08 -19.67
CA GLY A 623 -1.94 -21.21 -19.95
C GLY A 623 -1.27 -20.67 -18.70
N ARG A 624 -1.35 -21.38 -17.56
CA ARG A 624 -0.95 -20.87 -16.24
C ARG A 624 0.55 -20.75 -16.02
N PHE A 625 1.38 -21.40 -16.84
CA PHE A 625 2.82 -21.51 -16.57
C PHE A 625 3.64 -20.73 -17.60
N ASP A 626 4.57 -19.90 -17.12
CA ASP A 626 5.67 -19.35 -17.91
C ASP A 626 6.91 -20.22 -17.68
N VAL A 627 7.20 -21.10 -18.64
CA VAL A 627 8.19 -22.18 -18.48
C VAL A 627 9.51 -21.80 -19.15
N GLN A 628 10.59 -21.78 -18.37
CA GLN A 628 11.94 -21.58 -18.87
C GLN A 628 12.85 -22.74 -18.48
N VAL A 629 13.60 -23.25 -19.46
CA VAL A 629 14.65 -24.25 -19.22
C VAL A 629 15.94 -23.54 -18.88
N VAL A 630 16.52 -23.87 -17.73
CA VAL A 630 17.77 -23.27 -17.24
C VAL A 630 18.87 -24.30 -17.14
N THR A 631 20.08 -23.91 -17.49
CA THR A 631 21.28 -24.77 -17.42
C THR A 631 22.21 -24.41 -16.25
N THR A 632 21.89 -23.33 -15.52
CA THR A 632 22.65 -22.89 -14.34
C THR A 632 21.71 -22.54 -13.19
N LEU A 633 22.12 -22.86 -11.97
CA LEU A 633 21.34 -22.63 -10.75
C LEU A 633 21.90 -21.52 -9.85
N ASN A 634 22.76 -20.64 -10.38
CA ASN A 634 23.21 -19.48 -9.61
C ASN A 634 22.01 -18.57 -9.25
N TYR A 635 22.09 -17.88 -8.11
CA TYR A 635 20.95 -17.11 -7.59
C TYR A 635 20.40 -16.08 -8.60
N SER A 636 21.27 -15.44 -9.38
CA SER A 636 20.86 -14.41 -10.35
C SER A 636 20.00 -14.95 -11.49
N THR A 637 20.20 -16.21 -11.87
CA THR A 637 19.42 -16.92 -12.89
C THR A 637 18.10 -17.41 -12.33
N ILE A 638 18.09 -17.94 -11.10
CA ILE A 638 16.88 -18.59 -10.57
C ILE A 638 15.93 -17.65 -9.81
N ARG A 639 16.39 -16.47 -9.37
CA ARG A 639 15.61 -15.49 -8.57
C ARG A 639 14.26 -15.06 -9.14
N GLU A 640 14.04 -15.23 -10.44
CA GLU A 640 12.80 -14.84 -11.10
C GLU A 640 11.73 -15.94 -11.14
N PHE A 641 12.08 -17.19 -10.79
CA PHE A 641 11.15 -18.31 -10.79
C PHE A 641 10.45 -18.47 -9.45
N ASP A 642 9.17 -18.86 -9.53
CA ASP A 642 8.31 -19.24 -8.42
C ASP A 642 8.50 -20.73 -8.08
N VAL A 643 8.77 -21.54 -9.09
CA VAL A 643 8.98 -23.00 -8.99
C VAL A 643 10.29 -23.40 -9.68
N LEU A 644 11.10 -24.22 -9.02
CA LEU A 644 12.26 -24.89 -9.59
C LEU A 644 11.98 -26.40 -9.68
N VAL A 645 12.06 -26.96 -10.89
CA VAL A 645 11.91 -28.39 -11.11
C VAL A 645 13.29 -29.02 -11.31
N LEU A 646 13.55 -30.09 -10.57
CA LEU A 646 14.71 -30.97 -10.70
C LEU A 646 14.26 -32.29 -11.34
N PRO A 647 14.31 -32.39 -12.68
CA PRO A 647 13.75 -33.50 -13.44
C PRO A 647 14.69 -34.70 -13.45
N ASP A 648 14.83 -35.38 -12.32
CA ASP A 648 15.71 -36.55 -12.15
C ASP A 648 17.19 -36.25 -12.46
N ASN A 649 17.69 -35.19 -11.83
CA ASN A 649 19.07 -34.72 -11.92
C ASN A 649 19.53 -34.05 -10.61
N ALA A 650 20.84 -33.78 -10.52
CA ALA A 650 21.49 -33.28 -9.31
C ALA A 650 21.68 -31.76 -9.35
N ILE A 651 21.57 -31.08 -8.20
CA ILE A 651 22.11 -29.73 -8.02
C ILE A 651 23.63 -29.82 -7.84
N PRO A 652 24.45 -29.20 -8.70
CA PRO A 652 25.89 -29.15 -8.51
C PRO A 652 26.30 -28.52 -7.18
N ASP A 653 27.37 -29.02 -6.56
CA ASP A 653 27.83 -28.58 -5.22
C ASP A 653 27.99 -27.05 -5.14
N GLN A 654 28.47 -26.43 -6.24
CA GLN A 654 28.72 -24.99 -6.33
C GLN A 654 27.46 -24.10 -6.28
N TRP A 655 26.27 -24.66 -6.51
CA TRP A 655 25.00 -23.91 -6.51
C TRP A 655 24.06 -24.32 -5.37
N LEU A 656 24.53 -25.18 -4.46
CA LEU A 656 23.72 -25.58 -3.30
C LEU A 656 23.35 -24.35 -2.44
N ASP A 657 24.29 -23.45 -2.16
CA ASP A 657 24.04 -22.23 -1.39
C ASP A 657 23.16 -21.23 -2.17
N ASP A 658 23.33 -21.14 -3.49
CA ASP A 658 22.48 -20.30 -4.35
C ASP A 658 21.03 -20.77 -4.34
N VAL A 659 20.81 -22.09 -4.43
CA VAL A 659 19.48 -22.69 -4.36
C VAL A 659 18.90 -22.57 -2.95
N ASP A 660 19.69 -22.72 -1.88
CA ASP A 660 19.23 -22.51 -0.50
C ASP A 660 18.85 -21.04 -0.25
N ALA A 661 19.66 -20.09 -0.71
CA ALA A 661 19.35 -18.65 -0.67
C ALA A 661 18.13 -18.30 -1.54
N TRP A 662 17.91 -19.03 -2.63
CA TRP A 662 16.70 -18.91 -3.42
C TRP A 662 15.49 -19.55 -2.72
N PHE A 663 15.64 -20.61 -1.95
CA PHE A 663 14.54 -21.40 -1.40
C PHE A 663 13.88 -20.79 -0.16
N ILE A 664 13.45 -19.54 -0.31
CA ILE A 664 12.69 -18.78 0.67
C ILE A 664 11.19 -19.09 0.60
N GLU A 665 10.45 -18.56 1.56
CA GLU A 665 9.00 -18.63 1.60
C GLU A 665 8.34 -18.24 0.26
N GLY A 666 7.28 -18.98 -0.10
CA GLY A 666 6.55 -18.82 -1.36
C GLY A 666 7.18 -19.52 -2.57
N ARG A 667 8.46 -19.94 -2.50
CA ARG A 667 9.11 -20.71 -3.57
C ARG A 667 8.88 -22.20 -3.43
N ARG A 668 8.91 -22.94 -4.54
CA ARG A 668 8.69 -24.40 -4.54
C ARG A 668 9.76 -25.18 -5.30
N ILE A 669 10.23 -26.27 -4.71
CA ILE A 669 11.05 -27.27 -5.41
C ILE A 669 10.19 -28.49 -5.74
N VAL A 670 10.23 -28.94 -6.99
CA VAL A 670 9.68 -30.24 -7.40
C VAL A 670 10.86 -31.14 -7.75
N ALA A 671 11.10 -32.16 -6.93
CA ALA A 671 12.16 -33.14 -7.12
C ALA A 671 11.56 -34.44 -7.65
N ILE A 672 12.06 -34.91 -8.78
CA ILE A 672 11.62 -36.15 -9.42
C ILE A 672 12.68 -37.23 -9.22
N ASP A 673 12.23 -38.40 -8.78
CA ASP A 673 13.01 -39.61 -8.55
C ASP A 673 14.32 -39.34 -7.79
N SER A 674 15.47 -39.43 -8.47
CA SER A 674 16.78 -39.38 -7.84
C SER A 674 17.13 -37.98 -7.33
N ALA A 675 16.41 -36.94 -7.75
CA ALA A 675 16.55 -35.59 -7.21
C ALA A 675 16.28 -35.52 -5.70
N VAL A 676 15.62 -36.54 -5.12
CA VAL A 676 15.50 -36.73 -3.66
C VAL A 676 16.86 -36.71 -2.95
N CYS A 677 17.95 -37.07 -3.62
CA CYS A 677 19.31 -36.96 -3.09
C CYS A 677 19.64 -35.52 -2.64
N ALA A 678 19.29 -34.52 -3.46
CA ALA A 678 19.54 -33.12 -3.15
C ALA A 678 18.66 -32.63 -1.99
N ILE A 679 17.45 -33.17 -1.92
CA ILE A 679 16.46 -32.85 -0.88
C ILE A 679 16.92 -33.39 0.47
N ALA A 680 17.46 -34.60 0.49
CA ALA A 680 18.09 -35.18 1.67
C ALA A 680 19.35 -34.40 2.06
N TYR A 681 20.22 -34.08 1.10
CA TYR A 681 21.49 -33.42 1.36
C TYR A 681 21.33 -32.02 1.97
N GLN A 682 20.35 -31.25 1.49
CA GLN A 682 20.04 -29.93 2.05
C GLN A 682 19.23 -29.97 3.34
N GLY A 683 18.75 -31.15 3.74
CA GLY A 683 17.90 -31.33 4.91
C GLY A 683 16.46 -30.86 4.71
N TYR A 684 16.01 -30.66 3.46
CA TYR A 684 14.71 -30.04 3.20
C TYR A 684 13.53 -30.94 3.58
N LEU A 685 13.64 -32.25 3.37
CA LEU A 685 12.62 -33.22 3.79
C LEU A 685 12.94 -33.88 5.13
N TRP A 686 14.23 -34.11 5.41
CA TRP A 686 14.69 -34.67 6.69
C TRP A 686 15.85 -33.84 7.23
N GLU A 687 15.66 -33.13 8.33
CA GLU A 687 16.74 -32.33 8.92
C GLU A 687 17.95 -33.21 9.27
N ASP A 688 17.70 -34.42 9.78
CA ASP A 688 18.72 -35.40 10.15
C ASP A 688 19.51 -35.96 8.96
N SER A 689 19.05 -35.75 7.72
CA SER A 689 19.81 -36.15 6.51
C SER A 689 20.75 -35.07 6.00
N LYS A 690 20.74 -33.85 6.58
CA LYS A 690 21.58 -32.74 6.11
C LYS A 690 23.05 -33.12 6.01
N GLY A 691 23.65 -32.91 4.83
CA GLY A 691 25.00 -33.34 4.48
C GLY A 691 25.13 -34.81 4.05
N SER A 692 24.02 -35.53 3.87
CA SER A 692 23.97 -36.94 3.43
C SER A 692 22.92 -37.12 2.33
N ASN A 693 23.10 -38.13 1.47
CA ASN A 693 22.13 -38.45 0.42
C ASN A 693 20.88 -39.18 0.93
N GLY A 694 20.93 -39.70 2.17
CA GLY A 694 19.80 -40.32 2.85
C GLY A 694 19.36 -41.70 2.35
N GLU A 695 20.01 -42.26 1.33
CA GLU A 695 19.65 -43.57 0.75
C GLU A 695 19.81 -44.69 1.80
N TYR A 696 18.92 -45.68 1.77
CA TYR A 696 18.76 -46.80 2.72
C TYR A 696 18.45 -46.42 4.16
N THR A 697 18.39 -45.12 4.48
CA THR A 697 18.07 -44.63 5.82
C THR A 697 16.74 -43.91 5.84
N PHE A 698 16.47 -43.07 4.84
CA PHE A 698 15.26 -42.25 4.72
C PHE A 698 14.42 -42.62 3.49
N TRP A 699 15.05 -43.14 2.44
CA TRP A 699 14.44 -43.55 1.19
C TRP A 699 15.27 -44.64 0.49
N ASP A 700 14.69 -45.37 -0.47
CA ASP A 700 15.38 -46.35 -1.33
C ASP A 700 14.76 -46.44 -2.73
N TYR A 701 15.27 -47.32 -3.59
CA TYR A 701 14.76 -47.57 -4.96
C TYR A 701 13.82 -48.78 -5.08
N ASN A 702 13.29 -49.31 -3.98
CA ASN A 702 12.52 -50.57 -4.02
C ASN A 702 11.03 -50.34 -4.32
N SER A 703 10.71 -49.43 -5.25
CA SER A 703 9.36 -49.21 -5.76
C SER A 703 8.90 -50.39 -6.64
N GLY A 704 7.60 -50.44 -6.97
CA GLY A 704 7.03 -51.50 -7.79
C GLY A 704 6.17 -50.97 -8.93
N TYR A 705 5.79 -51.87 -9.82
CA TYR A 705 4.92 -51.55 -10.96
C TYR A 705 3.44 -51.44 -10.55
N ASP A 706 2.74 -50.47 -11.15
CA ASP A 706 1.28 -50.29 -11.07
C ASP A 706 0.70 -50.35 -9.65
N ASN A 707 1.44 -49.78 -8.69
CA ASN A 707 1.12 -49.91 -7.28
C ASN A 707 1.14 -48.57 -6.53
N GLN A 708 1.02 -47.43 -7.22
CA GLN A 708 0.91 -46.13 -6.58
C GLN A 708 -0.53 -45.84 -6.14
N ARG A 709 -0.80 -45.95 -4.84
CA ARG A 709 -2.13 -45.66 -4.28
C ARG A 709 -2.22 -44.23 -3.77
N ILE A 710 -3.22 -43.46 -4.21
CA ILE A 710 -3.54 -42.14 -3.66
C ILE A 710 -4.14 -42.30 -2.25
N VAL A 711 -3.65 -41.54 -1.28
CA VAL A 711 -4.05 -41.71 0.14
C VAL A 711 -4.70 -40.49 0.76
N ASP A 712 -4.56 -39.32 0.14
CA ASP A 712 -5.08 -38.07 0.69
C ASP A 712 -5.76 -37.21 -0.40
N SER A 713 -6.61 -36.29 0.01
CA SER A 713 -7.19 -35.26 -0.85
C SER A 713 -6.34 -34.00 -0.75
N HIS A 714 -5.63 -33.67 -1.82
CA HIS A 714 -4.77 -32.49 -1.89
C HIS A 714 -4.81 -31.89 -3.29
N PRO A 715 -4.63 -30.56 -3.46
CA PRO A 715 -4.57 -29.94 -4.79
C PRO A 715 -3.61 -30.59 -5.79
N ILE A 716 -2.51 -31.20 -5.32
CA ILE A 716 -1.52 -31.92 -6.13
C ILE A 716 -2.11 -33.20 -6.77
N VAL A 717 -3.03 -33.86 -6.07
CA VAL A 717 -3.67 -35.11 -6.54
C VAL A 717 -5.16 -34.89 -6.87
N LYS A 718 -5.56 -33.63 -7.12
CA LYS A 718 -6.97 -33.20 -7.25
C LYS A 718 -7.77 -33.96 -8.31
N ASP A 719 -7.10 -34.45 -9.35
CA ASP A 719 -7.72 -35.16 -10.46
C ASP A 719 -7.82 -36.68 -10.21
N TYR A 720 -7.34 -37.14 -9.04
CA TYR A 720 -7.41 -38.52 -8.59
C TYR A 720 -8.27 -38.65 -7.33
N THR A 721 -8.78 -39.85 -7.08
CA THR A 721 -9.60 -40.13 -5.89
C THR A 721 -8.79 -40.86 -4.83
N ALA A 722 -8.96 -40.52 -3.55
CA ALA A 722 -8.35 -41.27 -2.45
C ALA A 722 -8.74 -42.76 -2.51
N GLY A 723 -7.73 -43.63 -2.42
CA GLY A 723 -7.84 -45.08 -2.60
C GLY A 723 -7.63 -45.57 -4.03
N GLN A 724 -7.59 -44.68 -5.03
CA GLN A 724 -7.27 -45.03 -6.42
C GLN A 724 -5.82 -45.54 -6.51
N VAL A 725 -5.61 -46.65 -7.21
CA VAL A 725 -4.28 -47.11 -7.60
C VAL A 725 -4.04 -46.66 -9.04
N ILE A 726 -2.97 -45.89 -9.24
CA ILE A 726 -2.49 -45.42 -10.53
C ILE A 726 -1.19 -46.15 -10.89
N THR A 727 -0.75 -45.94 -12.13
CA THR A 727 0.47 -46.54 -12.66
C THR A 727 1.72 -46.05 -11.92
N SER A 728 2.76 -46.88 -11.92
CA SER A 728 4.07 -46.58 -11.32
C SER A 728 5.15 -47.49 -11.91
N VAL A 729 6.41 -47.08 -11.79
CA VAL A 729 7.58 -47.82 -12.28
C VAL A 729 8.39 -48.35 -11.08
N SER A 730 9.00 -49.54 -11.26
CA SER A 730 9.95 -50.08 -10.27
C SER A 730 11.33 -49.47 -10.41
N ASP A 731 12.15 -49.55 -9.37
CA ASP A 731 13.51 -48.98 -9.35
C ASP A 731 13.56 -47.44 -9.34
N ASP A 732 12.44 -46.81 -8.95
CA ASP A 732 12.35 -45.37 -8.66
C ASP A 732 12.32 -45.14 -7.13
N ALA A 733 12.61 -43.92 -6.72
CA ALA A 733 12.69 -43.51 -5.32
C ALA A 733 11.35 -43.74 -4.59
N GLN A 734 11.42 -44.34 -3.41
CA GLN A 734 10.33 -44.39 -2.43
C GLN A 734 10.86 -44.01 -1.05
N MET A 735 10.02 -43.36 -0.25
CA MET A 735 10.40 -42.78 1.05
C MET A 735 9.85 -43.64 2.19
N TYR A 736 10.63 -43.85 3.26
CA TYR A 736 10.15 -44.57 4.44
C TYR A 736 9.28 -43.66 5.30
N LYS A 737 8.03 -44.06 5.53
CA LYS A 737 7.05 -43.18 6.22
C LYS A 737 7.37 -42.93 7.68
N ASP A 738 7.98 -43.90 8.36
CA ASP A 738 8.38 -43.78 9.76
C ASP A 738 9.55 -42.80 9.97
N MET A 739 10.26 -42.47 8.89
CA MET A 739 11.34 -41.49 8.89
C MET A 739 10.88 -40.09 8.45
N LEU A 740 9.66 -39.94 7.91
CA LEU A 740 9.12 -38.63 7.52
C LEU A 740 8.84 -37.77 8.76
N PRO A 741 9.12 -36.46 8.70
CA PRO A 741 8.80 -35.56 9.80
C PRO A 741 7.28 -35.39 9.94
N PRO A 742 6.78 -35.00 11.14
CA PRO A 742 5.33 -34.93 11.41
C PRO A 742 4.56 -33.93 10.55
N ASP A 743 5.25 -32.94 9.97
CA ASP A 743 4.71 -31.88 9.12
C ASP A 743 4.73 -32.27 7.62
N ALA A 744 5.21 -33.46 7.26
CA ALA A 744 5.14 -33.98 5.90
C ALA A 744 3.80 -34.66 5.61
N VAL A 745 3.23 -34.35 4.44
CA VAL A 745 1.96 -34.89 3.96
C VAL A 745 2.25 -35.96 2.90
N VAL A 746 1.83 -37.20 3.17
CA VAL A 746 1.92 -38.30 2.21
C VAL A 746 0.71 -38.26 1.28
N LEU A 747 0.93 -38.07 -0.01
CA LEU A 747 -0.13 -37.96 -1.01
C LEU A 747 -0.40 -39.28 -1.75
N SER A 748 0.65 -40.09 -1.92
CA SER A 748 0.52 -41.46 -2.43
C SER A 748 1.51 -42.43 -1.76
N GLU A 749 1.19 -43.72 -1.79
CA GLU A 749 1.97 -44.78 -1.15
C GLU A 749 2.12 -46.02 -2.04
N ASN A 750 3.08 -46.87 -1.68
CA ASN A 750 3.24 -48.20 -2.27
C ASN A 750 2.11 -49.12 -1.79
N ALA A 751 1.22 -49.51 -2.70
CA ALA A 751 0.06 -50.33 -2.38
C ALA A 751 0.43 -51.74 -1.87
N SER A 752 1.60 -52.25 -2.27
CA SER A 752 2.15 -53.54 -1.87
C SER A 752 2.90 -53.50 -0.53
N ASN A 753 3.40 -52.34 -0.13
CA ASN A 753 4.01 -52.09 1.18
C ASN A 753 3.71 -50.66 1.66
N THR A 754 2.63 -50.51 2.43
CA THR A 754 2.11 -49.22 2.89
C THR A 754 3.01 -48.47 3.87
N SER A 755 4.16 -49.07 4.24
CA SER A 755 5.21 -48.42 5.03
C SER A 755 6.01 -47.41 4.20
N ASN A 756 5.85 -47.42 2.88
CA ASN A 756 6.60 -46.59 1.95
C ASN A 756 5.68 -45.57 1.25
N ALA A 757 6.13 -44.32 1.15
CA ALA A 757 5.48 -43.23 0.44
C ALA A 757 6.11 -43.02 -0.94
N TYR A 758 5.29 -42.62 -1.91
CA TYR A 758 5.70 -42.36 -3.29
C TYR A 758 5.66 -40.88 -3.63
N VAL A 759 4.61 -40.16 -3.22
CA VAL A 759 4.53 -38.70 -3.35
C VAL A 759 4.40 -38.08 -1.97
N VAL A 760 5.33 -37.18 -1.65
CA VAL A 760 5.35 -36.46 -0.37
C VAL A 760 5.42 -34.97 -0.63
N TYR A 761 4.54 -34.22 0.02
CA TYR A 761 4.56 -32.78 0.08
C TYR A 761 4.99 -32.35 1.48
N ARG A 762 5.84 -31.32 1.59
CA ARG A 762 6.18 -30.71 2.87
C ARG A 762 6.31 -29.20 2.71
N GLN A 763 5.64 -28.47 3.60
CA GLN A 763 5.90 -27.05 3.84
C GLN A 763 6.97 -26.96 4.94
N LEU A 764 8.12 -26.34 4.67
CA LEU A 764 9.16 -26.22 5.71
C LEU A 764 8.73 -25.22 6.81
N PRO A 765 9.15 -25.41 8.08
CA PRO A 765 8.79 -24.53 9.19
C PRO A 765 9.26 -23.07 8.99
N GLN A 766 8.45 -22.11 9.44
CA GLN A 766 8.77 -20.68 9.43
C GLN A 766 9.71 -20.30 10.59
N PRO A 767 10.53 -19.22 10.46
CA PRO A 767 10.57 -18.28 9.32
C PRO A 767 11.52 -18.71 8.17
N GLY A 768 11.08 -18.48 6.92
CA GLY A 768 11.97 -18.22 5.79
C GLY A 768 12.28 -19.35 4.80
N ARG A 769 11.50 -20.44 4.71
CA ARG A 769 11.75 -21.52 3.72
C ARG A 769 10.52 -21.89 2.87
N GLY A 770 10.79 -22.35 1.65
CA GLY A 770 9.77 -22.70 0.65
C GLY A 770 9.05 -24.03 0.92
N SER A 771 8.38 -24.55 -0.10
CA SER A 771 7.72 -25.87 -0.05
C SER A 771 8.33 -26.86 -1.02
N ILE A 772 8.20 -28.15 -0.72
CA ILE A 772 8.78 -29.20 -1.54
C ILE A 772 7.78 -30.29 -1.90
N VAL A 773 7.90 -30.80 -3.12
CA VAL A 773 7.21 -31.99 -3.59
C VAL A 773 8.26 -32.98 -4.10
N VAL A 774 8.31 -34.16 -3.50
CA VAL A 774 9.10 -35.29 -4.01
C VAL A 774 8.16 -36.24 -4.73
N LEU A 775 8.39 -36.39 -6.03
CA LEU A 775 7.72 -37.37 -6.89
C LEU A 775 8.68 -38.56 -7.02
N GLY A 776 8.39 -39.65 -6.32
CA GLY A 776 9.17 -40.88 -6.39
C GLY A 776 8.96 -41.59 -7.73
N PRO A 777 8.11 -42.63 -7.80
CA PRO A 777 7.82 -43.28 -9.07
C PRO A 777 7.08 -42.36 -10.04
N PHE A 778 7.52 -42.37 -11.29
CA PHE A 778 6.87 -41.61 -12.35
C PHE A 778 6.95 -42.38 -13.67
N GLU A 779 5.97 -42.18 -14.55
CA GLU A 779 6.00 -42.74 -15.91
C GLU A 779 6.49 -41.67 -16.89
N THR A 780 7.42 -42.05 -17.78
CA THR A 780 7.81 -41.22 -18.91
C THR A 780 6.85 -41.42 -20.08
N LEU A 781 6.59 -40.35 -20.83
CA LEU A 781 5.77 -40.43 -22.06
C LEU A 781 6.49 -41.19 -23.19
N ASP A 782 7.81 -41.33 -23.08
CA ASP A 782 8.69 -42.03 -24.02
C ASP A 782 8.94 -43.51 -23.68
N SER A 783 8.15 -44.11 -22.76
CA SER A 783 8.26 -45.53 -22.42
C SER A 783 7.76 -46.45 -23.56
N TYR A 784 8.56 -46.57 -24.62
CA TYR A 784 8.66 -47.77 -25.43
C TYR A 784 9.49 -48.80 -24.66
N TYR A 785 8.95 -49.34 -23.57
CA TYR A 785 9.34 -50.64 -23.01
C TYR A 785 8.15 -51.36 -22.40
#